data_AF-A0A2E5X4N6-F1
#
_entry.id   AF-A0A2E5X4N6-F1
#
_cell.length_a   1.000
_cell.length_b   1.000
_cell.length_c   1.000
_cell.angle_alpha   90.00
_cell.angle_beta   90.00
_cell.angle_gamma   90.00
#
_symmetry.space_group_name_H-M   'P 1'
#
loop_
_entity.id
_entity.type
_entity.pdbx_description
1 polymer ?
#
loop_
_entity_poly.entity_id
_entity_poly.type
_entity_poly.pdbx_seq_one_letter_code
_entity_poly.pdbx_strand_id
1 'polypeptide(L)'
;MGLPAILAAFGSSAEEQVWFGAQLEGQALAEDAAALSGRTAGVHLVRVVNGGPCHRSGFATGDILLTLDGTPFGAAPEQALAGFMERLGQSQPGDRMALDVLRQSVEFTGTRDGAQAADAADAARRFMEILDELPPGGSLGVQATKKWELSHLVATLGQRPGTSGAALPQTADLFPGERLRDWNLAGLLEKRLSQAGLATDQEDLLARLRRLAEHGDASRSHAMTFVHRRPLALPALAEYLARGFEGKKLTHRAGDGLRRLLEHAAATEGLGPLTESGEAPAAPVSGLAPEILLDSLEQHLVHLSALRERSLARLTEADRTHVQTHWRDLIDRFEGDIYLYNDPDTERATRNEQTLHLGEKIDRQGMLRAAASALPLFTGAWLDTLREDLEAAGLDTTLATVLQRDTPLGRIRIAGTGDDVHRQGNQQTDAPATSLDALLIDLGGDDLHTAGGTTTNALGRPVIPVGILIDLAGDDAYEATQDAAQGAGVLGLGILRDLSGNDSYTTSRWGQGAGWMGVGLLLDEGGDDRFNAQTMAQGIGAWGLGLLVDGAGRDAYRALRYGQGVGLAGGTGVLADRSGADSYYCKGRWPTGYGTPGVFEGWGQGCGIGFRGNASGGVGLLIDGAGEDSFEAGNFAQGGGYYFGFGALFDRGRGDDIYIGSRYNQAFSAHQAAGFFLEEGGDDRYETRNSVAHGLAWDESVSFFIDERGDDRYRGGGFSLGASAHNGICVFHESAGRDTYLRGAAARAGGNDYHGGTSLSLFLDEGGADDIYAAEDLNDQERQQPEHGFFIDR
;
A
#
# COMPACT_ATOMS: atom_id res chain seq x y z
N MET A 1 -0.80 22.42 -22.12
CA MET A 1 0.22 22.86 -21.15
C MET A 1 1.10 21.65 -20.87
N GLY A 2 2.39 21.74 -21.20
CA GLY A 2 3.30 20.59 -21.20
C GLY A 2 3.64 20.14 -19.78
N LEU A 3 3.64 18.82 -19.56
CA LEU A 3 4.31 18.20 -18.42
C LEU A 3 5.82 18.46 -18.54
N PRO A 4 6.54 18.79 -17.45
CA PRO A 4 7.99 18.73 -17.48
C PRO A 4 8.39 17.26 -17.54
N ALA A 5 8.95 16.87 -18.69
CA ALA A 5 9.66 15.63 -18.88
C ALA A 5 11.01 15.72 -18.14
N ILE A 6 11.24 14.90 -17.11
CA ILE A 6 12.56 14.56 -16.54
C ILE A 6 12.44 13.19 -15.85
N LEU A 7 13.00 12.15 -16.48
CA LEU A 7 13.65 10.96 -15.90
C LEU A 7 14.04 10.02 -17.06
N ALA A 8 15.07 10.39 -17.81
CA ALA A 8 15.61 9.57 -18.90
C ALA A 8 17.03 9.08 -18.57
N ALA A 9 17.22 7.75 -18.55
CA ALA A 9 18.11 7.00 -19.44
C ALA A 9 18.39 5.60 -18.87
N PHE A 10 17.95 4.53 -19.55
CA PHE A 10 18.76 3.54 -20.28
C PHE A 10 17.99 2.26 -20.59
N GLY A 11 18.33 1.66 -21.73
CA GLY A 11 17.72 0.49 -22.33
C GLY A 11 18.02 -0.86 -21.68
N SER A 12 17.44 -1.86 -22.34
CA SER A 12 17.20 -3.23 -21.92
C SER A 12 18.45 -4.13 -21.86
N SER A 13 19.04 -4.30 -20.68
CA SER A 13 19.78 -5.53 -20.32
C SER A 13 19.81 -5.72 -18.81
N ALA A 14 19.48 -6.92 -18.35
CA ALA A 14 19.45 -7.35 -16.95
C ALA A 14 20.85 -7.63 -16.38
N GLU A 15 21.79 -6.71 -16.57
CA GLU A 15 23.05 -6.67 -15.81
C GLU A 15 22.98 -5.49 -14.83
N GLU A 16 23.62 -5.68 -13.68
CA GLU A 16 23.67 -4.80 -12.52
C GLU A 16 23.60 -3.31 -12.90
N GLN A 17 22.41 -2.69 -12.81
CA GLN A 17 22.25 -1.31 -13.23
C GLN A 17 23.13 -0.41 -12.36
N VAL A 18 24.20 0.06 -12.99
CA VAL A 18 25.15 1.01 -12.44
C VAL A 18 24.41 2.27 -12.02
N TRP A 19 24.63 2.69 -10.78
CA TRP A 19 23.86 3.73 -10.13
C TRP A 19 24.77 4.75 -9.47
N PHE A 20 24.57 6.01 -9.85
CA PHE A 20 25.30 7.13 -9.28
C PHE A 20 24.72 7.57 -7.93
N GLY A 21 23.42 7.38 -7.67
CA GLY A 21 22.82 7.75 -6.38
C GLY A 21 22.23 9.14 -6.27
N ALA A 22 21.81 9.77 -7.38
CA ALA A 22 21.21 11.11 -7.35
C ALA A 22 20.12 11.27 -8.43
N GLN A 23 19.18 12.19 -8.19
CA GLN A 23 18.32 12.78 -9.21
C GLN A 23 19.09 13.89 -9.91
N LEU A 24 19.05 13.87 -11.25
CA LEU A 24 19.91 14.67 -12.11
C LEU A 24 19.09 15.50 -13.09
N GLU A 25 19.51 16.73 -13.33
CA GLU A 25 18.98 17.59 -14.39
C GLU A 25 20.11 18.29 -15.13
N GLY A 26 19.91 18.58 -16.41
CA GLY A 26 20.80 19.49 -17.13
C GLY A 26 20.56 20.92 -16.66
N GLN A 27 21.63 21.68 -16.37
CA GLN A 27 21.52 23.07 -15.92
C GLN A 27 22.48 23.99 -16.67
N ALA A 28 21.97 25.16 -17.07
CA ALA A 28 22.79 26.28 -17.55
C ALA A 28 23.45 27.00 -16.36
N LEU A 29 24.74 27.31 -16.47
CA LEU A 29 25.48 27.97 -15.39
C LEU A 29 25.27 29.48 -15.42
N ALA A 30 25.10 30.08 -14.24
CA ALA A 30 25.11 31.54 -14.08
C ALA A 30 26.48 32.12 -14.45
N GLU A 31 26.55 33.42 -14.77
CA GLU A 31 27.78 34.05 -15.28
C GLU A 31 29.00 33.86 -14.37
N ASP A 32 28.82 33.95 -13.06
CA ASP A 32 29.87 33.77 -12.06
C ASP A 32 30.37 32.31 -11.97
N ALA A 33 29.44 31.36 -11.95
CA ALA A 33 29.71 29.93 -12.04
C ALA A 33 30.42 29.55 -13.35
N ALA A 34 29.97 30.14 -14.46
CA ALA A 34 30.52 29.91 -15.79
C ALA A 34 31.94 30.47 -15.91
N ALA A 35 32.18 31.67 -15.39
CA ALA A 35 33.50 32.29 -15.36
C ALA A 35 34.49 31.48 -14.49
N LEU A 36 34.04 30.94 -13.36
CA LEU A 36 34.88 30.14 -12.47
C LEU A 36 35.22 28.77 -13.05
N SER A 37 34.22 28.08 -13.61
CA SER A 37 34.38 26.71 -14.14
C SER A 37 34.92 26.65 -15.57
N GLY A 38 34.81 27.75 -16.33
CA GLY A 38 35.06 27.77 -17.77
C GLY A 38 34.01 27.00 -18.58
N ARG A 39 32.82 26.76 -18.02
CA ARG A 39 31.72 25.98 -18.64
C ARG A 39 30.44 26.81 -18.75
N THR A 40 29.57 26.42 -19.67
CA THR A 40 28.26 27.08 -19.88
C THR A 40 27.08 26.24 -19.34
N ALA A 41 27.28 24.94 -19.16
CA ALA A 41 26.28 24.02 -18.64
C ALA A 41 26.95 22.88 -17.85
N GLY A 42 26.16 22.18 -17.03
CA GLY A 42 26.57 21.00 -16.28
C GLY A 42 25.37 20.14 -15.86
N VAL A 43 25.63 19.08 -15.10
CA VAL A 43 24.60 18.18 -14.56
C VAL A 43 24.35 18.51 -13.10
N HIS A 44 23.20 19.08 -12.80
CA HIS A 44 22.76 19.45 -11.47
C HIS A 44 22.26 18.24 -10.70
N LEU A 45 22.80 18.03 -9.50
CA LEU A 45 22.34 17.06 -8.51
C LEU A 45 21.16 17.68 -7.78
N VAL A 46 19.99 17.64 -8.44
CA VAL A 46 18.71 18.11 -7.89
C VAL A 46 18.46 17.48 -6.52
N ARG A 47 18.86 16.22 -6.35
CA ARG A 47 18.76 15.49 -5.09
C ARG A 47 19.80 14.39 -5.00
N VAL A 48 20.54 14.33 -3.92
CA VAL A 48 21.42 13.19 -3.60
C VAL A 48 20.69 12.21 -2.69
N VAL A 49 20.77 10.91 -2.99
CA VAL A 49 20.17 9.85 -2.17
C VAL A 49 21.05 9.60 -0.96
N ASN A 50 20.51 9.83 0.24
CA ASN A 50 21.21 9.60 1.49
C ASN A 50 21.67 8.14 1.58
N GLY A 51 22.91 7.96 1.99
CA GLY A 51 23.58 6.65 2.03
C GLY A 51 23.93 6.06 0.66
N GLY A 52 23.50 6.65 -0.47
CA GLY A 52 23.77 6.16 -1.83
C GLY A 52 25.23 6.34 -2.29
N PRO A 53 25.60 5.80 -3.48
CA PRO A 53 26.96 5.80 -3.99
C PRO A 53 27.64 7.17 -4.01
N CYS A 54 27.04 8.18 -4.64
CA CYS A 54 27.60 9.54 -4.64
C CYS A 54 27.54 10.21 -3.26
N HIS A 55 26.52 9.97 -2.43
CA HIS A 55 26.49 10.51 -1.06
C HIS A 55 27.67 10.02 -0.22
N ARG A 56 27.97 8.71 -0.26
CA ARG A 56 29.14 8.12 0.41
C ARG A 56 30.46 8.64 -0.15
N SER A 57 30.46 9.07 -1.40
CA SER A 57 31.60 9.72 -2.07
C SER A 57 31.67 11.25 -1.83
N GLY A 58 30.82 11.81 -0.97
CA GLY A 58 30.89 13.21 -0.53
C GLY A 58 30.18 14.21 -1.44
N PHE A 59 29.35 13.74 -2.38
CA PHE A 59 28.48 14.59 -3.19
C PHE A 59 27.26 15.06 -2.39
N ALA A 60 26.76 16.24 -2.71
CA ALA A 60 25.65 16.88 -2.01
C ALA A 60 24.58 17.38 -2.99
N THR A 61 23.34 17.47 -2.51
CA THR A 61 22.25 18.13 -3.26
C THR A 61 22.65 19.57 -3.58
N GLY A 62 22.46 19.98 -4.84
CA GLY A 62 22.85 21.30 -5.35
C GLY A 62 24.23 21.32 -6.05
N ASP A 63 25.00 20.24 -5.97
CA ASP A 63 26.25 20.10 -6.74
C ASP A 63 25.97 20.11 -8.25
N ILE A 64 26.90 20.64 -9.05
CA ILE A 64 26.83 20.60 -10.51
C ILE A 64 28.06 19.89 -11.06
N LEU A 65 27.87 18.74 -11.71
CA LEU A 65 28.94 17.99 -12.36
C LEU A 65 29.31 18.67 -13.68
N LEU A 66 30.60 18.86 -13.89
CA LEU A 66 31.13 19.61 -15.03
C LEU A 66 31.86 18.70 -16.02
N THR A 67 32.68 17.79 -15.51
CA THR A 67 33.52 16.90 -16.32
C THR A 67 33.63 15.52 -15.68
N LEU A 68 33.94 14.51 -16.49
CA LEU A 68 34.45 13.22 -16.06
C LEU A 68 35.87 13.08 -16.61
N ASP A 69 36.84 12.86 -15.73
CA ASP A 69 38.27 12.76 -16.09
C ASP A 69 38.74 13.94 -16.96
N GLY A 70 38.28 15.16 -16.63
CA GLY A 70 38.58 16.40 -17.35
C GLY A 70 37.82 16.57 -18.68
N THR A 71 37.02 15.59 -19.11
CA THR A 71 36.23 15.67 -20.34
C THR A 71 34.82 16.20 -20.04
N PRO A 72 34.35 17.27 -20.72
CA PRO A 72 33.02 17.83 -20.49
C PRO A 72 31.88 16.89 -20.94
N PHE A 73 30.70 17.08 -20.36
CA PHE A 73 29.50 16.33 -20.76
C PHE A 73 28.77 16.96 -21.95
N GLY A 74 28.78 18.29 -22.08
CA GLY A 74 28.11 19.01 -23.17
C GLY A 74 28.18 20.53 -22.99
N ALA A 75 27.76 21.29 -24.02
CA ALA A 75 27.77 22.75 -23.99
C ALA A 75 26.41 23.37 -23.63
N ALA A 76 25.33 22.59 -23.77
CA ALA A 76 23.96 22.95 -23.40
C ALA A 76 23.43 22.00 -22.31
N PRO A 77 22.40 22.39 -21.53
CA PRO A 77 21.83 21.59 -20.44
C PRO A 77 21.46 20.16 -20.85
N GLU A 78 20.73 20.00 -21.95
CA GLU A 78 20.25 18.68 -22.42
C GLU A 78 21.43 17.79 -22.86
N GLN A 79 22.44 18.40 -23.48
CA GLN A 79 23.67 17.71 -23.88
C GLN A 79 24.50 17.28 -22.68
N ALA A 80 24.60 18.13 -21.64
CA ALA A 80 25.35 17.81 -20.44
C ALA A 80 24.72 16.61 -19.71
N LEU A 81 23.39 16.59 -19.56
CA LEU A 81 22.71 15.44 -18.97
C LEU A 81 22.90 14.20 -19.82
N ALA A 82 22.62 14.27 -21.13
CA ALA A 82 22.76 13.14 -22.04
C ALA A 82 24.19 12.57 -22.03
N GLY A 83 25.21 13.44 -22.08
CA GLY A 83 26.62 13.03 -22.10
C GLY A 83 27.11 12.45 -20.76
N PHE A 84 26.55 12.87 -19.62
CA PHE A 84 26.82 12.21 -18.33
C PHE A 84 26.15 10.85 -18.28
N MET A 85 24.87 10.77 -18.68
CA MET A 85 24.13 9.52 -18.71
C MET A 85 24.84 8.52 -19.62
N GLU A 86 25.25 8.90 -20.84
CA GLU A 86 25.98 8.00 -21.77
C GLU A 86 27.21 7.36 -21.12
N ARG A 87 28.00 8.14 -20.38
CA ARG A 87 29.19 7.63 -19.67
C ARG A 87 28.80 6.73 -18.51
N LEU A 88 27.74 7.08 -17.77
CA LEU A 88 27.23 6.24 -16.70
C LEU A 88 26.79 4.88 -17.25
N GLY A 89 26.07 4.84 -18.39
CA GLY A 89 25.65 3.60 -19.06
C GLY A 89 26.77 2.74 -19.64
N GLN A 90 27.99 3.28 -19.76
CA GLN A 90 29.20 2.54 -20.16
C GLN A 90 29.98 1.99 -18.95
N SER A 91 29.56 2.31 -17.73
CA SER A 91 30.25 1.96 -16.50
C SER A 91 29.61 0.73 -15.82
N GLN A 92 30.31 0.14 -14.86
CA GLN A 92 29.87 -1.00 -14.04
C GLN A 92 29.84 -0.64 -12.54
N PRO A 93 29.07 -1.35 -11.70
CA PRO A 93 29.16 -1.19 -10.25
C PRO A 93 30.60 -1.37 -9.74
N GLY A 94 31.03 -0.48 -8.85
CA GLY A 94 32.40 -0.42 -8.34
C GLY A 94 33.34 0.47 -9.15
N ASP A 95 32.99 0.86 -10.38
CA ASP A 95 33.79 1.81 -11.15
C ASP A 95 33.89 3.16 -10.45
N ARG A 96 35.01 3.84 -10.66
CA ARG A 96 35.31 5.14 -10.03
C ARG A 96 35.27 6.24 -11.08
N MET A 97 34.38 7.21 -10.89
CA MET A 97 34.23 8.39 -11.74
C MET A 97 34.85 9.60 -11.06
N ALA A 98 35.95 10.13 -11.61
CA ALA A 98 36.56 11.36 -11.12
C ALA A 98 35.88 12.57 -11.77
N LEU A 99 35.15 13.34 -10.94
CA LEU A 99 34.26 14.38 -11.38
C LEU A 99 34.75 15.75 -10.88
N ASP A 100 34.81 16.71 -11.79
CA ASP A 100 34.89 18.12 -11.40
C ASP A 100 33.49 18.60 -11.06
N VAL A 101 33.34 19.16 -9.86
CA VAL A 101 32.05 19.54 -9.28
C VAL A 101 32.08 21.00 -8.90
N LEU A 102 31.06 21.74 -9.32
CA LEU A 102 30.79 23.07 -8.81
C LEU A 102 29.82 22.96 -7.63
N ARG A 103 30.26 23.39 -6.46
CA ARG A 103 29.44 23.39 -5.24
C ARG A 103 29.13 24.80 -4.81
N GLN A 104 27.88 25.07 -4.48
CA GLN A 104 27.50 26.35 -3.90
C GLN A 104 27.71 26.30 -2.39
N SER A 105 28.60 27.14 -1.87
CA SER A 105 28.75 27.39 -0.44
C SER A 105 28.06 28.71 -0.06
N VAL A 106 27.61 28.82 1.18
CA VAL A 106 27.08 30.07 1.73
C VAL A 106 27.97 30.48 2.90
N GLU A 107 28.66 31.61 2.73
CA GLU A 107 29.39 32.24 3.82
C GLU A 107 28.49 33.22 4.54
N PHE A 108 28.44 33.13 5.86
CA PHE A 108 27.70 34.05 6.70
C PHE A 108 28.67 34.99 7.40
N THR A 109 28.41 36.30 7.32
CA THR A 109 29.05 37.32 8.14
C THR A 109 27.98 38.02 8.98
N GLY A 110 28.38 38.54 10.14
CA GLY A 110 27.45 39.05 11.11
C GLY A 110 27.98 40.29 11.79
N THR A 111 27.08 41.19 12.18
CA THR A 111 27.38 42.31 13.06
C THR A 111 26.38 42.35 14.21
N ARG A 112 26.85 42.67 15.40
CA ARG A 112 26.00 42.94 16.58
C ARG A 112 26.35 44.32 17.10
N ASP A 113 25.36 45.20 17.16
CA ASP A 113 25.52 46.59 17.59
C ASP A 113 26.65 47.35 16.86
N GLY A 114 26.79 47.07 15.57
CA GLY A 114 27.79 47.67 14.70
C GLY A 114 29.20 47.04 14.76
N ALA A 115 29.44 46.05 15.62
CA ALA A 115 30.71 45.30 15.68
C ALA A 115 30.60 43.95 14.96
N GLN A 116 31.68 43.51 14.29
CA GLN A 116 31.75 42.18 13.67
C GLN A 116 31.54 41.07 14.71
N ALA A 117 30.60 40.17 14.41
CA ALA A 117 30.25 39.02 15.23
C ALA A 117 30.93 37.77 14.66
N ALA A 118 31.79 37.13 15.46
CA ALA A 118 32.57 35.97 15.03
C ALA A 118 31.72 34.68 14.88
N ASP A 119 30.48 34.69 15.36
CA ASP A 119 29.53 33.59 15.39
C ASP A 119 28.45 33.69 14.30
N ALA A 120 28.69 34.45 13.23
CA ALA A 120 27.70 34.78 12.19
C ALA A 120 26.94 33.59 11.59
N ALA A 121 27.59 32.44 11.40
CA ALA A 121 26.95 31.23 10.90
C ALA A 121 26.03 30.57 11.94
N ASP A 122 26.38 30.64 13.23
CA ASP A 122 25.50 30.20 14.32
C ASP A 122 24.38 31.22 14.57
N ALA A 123 24.66 32.51 14.41
CA ALA A 123 23.68 33.57 14.50
C ALA A 123 22.61 33.50 13.39
N ALA A 124 22.98 33.05 12.19
CA ALA A 124 22.04 32.78 11.11
C ALA A 124 21.15 31.55 11.41
N ARG A 125 21.74 30.48 11.96
CA ARG A 125 21.01 29.24 12.29
C ARG A 125 20.06 29.40 13.47
N ARG A 126 20.39 30.26 14.43
CA ARG A 126 19.61 30.55 15.65
C ARG A 126 18.96 31.93 15.62
N PHE A 127 18.72 32.46 14.42
CA PHE A 127 18.28 33.84 14.21
C PHE A 127 17.06 34.21 15.06
N MET A 128 16.05 33.33 15.11
CA MET A 128 14.83 33.55 15.88
C MET A 128 15.08 33.57 17.40
N GLU A 129 15.88 32.63 17.91
CA GLU A 129 16.23 32.58 19.35
C GLU A 129 17.02 33.83 19.78
N ILE A 130 17.94 34.29 18.93
CA ILE A 130 18.74 35.50 19.21
C ILE A 130 17.88 36.76 19.12
N LEU A 131 16.91 36.80 18.22
CA LEU A 131 15.95 37.90 18.08
C LEU A 131 15.07 38.05 19.32
N ASP A 132 14.64 36.94 19.92
CA ASP A 132 13.83 36.92 21.13
C ASP A 132 14.60 37.39 22.38
N GLU A 133 15.93 37.24 22.38
CA GLU A 133 16.82 37.66 23.47
C GLU A 133 17.43 39.05 23.28
N LEU A 134 17.21 39.71 22.14
CA LEU A 134 17.78 41.02 21.83
C LEU A 134 17.09 42.13 22.66
N PRO A 135 17.83 42.90 23.47
CA PRO A 135 17.24 43.98 24.26
C PRO A 135 16.71 45.11 23.35
N PRO A 136 15.69 45.87 23.80
CA PRO A 136 15.18 47.01 23.05
C PRO A 136 16.28 48.00 22.66
N GLY A 137 16.46 48.22 21.35
CA GLY A 137 17.50 49.09 20.79
C GLY A 137 18.78 48.38 20.33
N GLY A 138 18.92 47.07 20.57
CA GLY A 138 19.99 46.25 20.00
C GLY A 138 19.78 45.99 18.51
N SER A 139 20.87 45.71 17.78
CA SER A 139 20.84 45.42 16.35
C SER A 139 21.70 44.20 16.01
N LEU A 140 21.15 43.34 15.15
CA LEU A 140 21.86 42.20 14.56
C LEU A 140 21.76 42.30 13.04
N GLY A 141 22.91 42.39 12.37
CA GLY A 141 23.03 42.25 10.93
C GLY A 141 23.57 40.86 10.62
N VAL A 142 22.94 40.14 9.70
CA VAL A 142 23.49 38.90 9.14
C VAL A 142 23.49 39.05 7.63
N GLN A 143 24.63 38.79 7.01
CA GLN A 143 24.79 38.78 5.56
C GLN A 143 25.20 37.37 5.12
N ALA A 144 24.39 36.77 4.25
CA ALA A 144 24.69 35.51 3.60
C ALA A 144 25.22 35.79 2.19
N THR A 145 26.41 35.32 1.88
CA THR A 145 27.02 35.45 0.55
C THR A 145 27.17 34.07 -0.07
N LYS A 146 26.47 33.84 -1.19
CA LYS A 146 26.66 32.63 -1.99
C LYS A 146 27.98 32.71 -2.74
N LYS A 147 28.78 31.65 -2.67
CA LYS A 147 30.00 31.49 -3.45
C LYS A 147 30.00 30.16 -4.16
N TRP A 148 30.66 30.11 -5.30
CA TRP A 148 30.93 28.87 -6.01
C TRP A 148 32.33 28.39 -5.70
N GLU A 149 32.46 27.10 -5.45
CA GLU A 149 33.73 26.43 -5.22
C GLU A 149 33.87 25.28 -6.21
N LEU A 150 35.05 25.16 -6.82
CA LEU A 150 35.40 24.03 -7.66
C LEU A 150 36.00 22.94 -6.77
N SER A 151 35.38 21.78 -6.78
CA SER A 151 35.84 20.59 -6.06
C SER A 151 36.13 19.46 -7.04
N HIS A 152 37.03 18.57 -6.67
CA HIS A 152 37.28 17.35 -7.41
C HIS A 152 36.90 16.17 -6.51
N LEU A 153 35.85 15.44 -6.90
CA LEU A 153 35.28 14.35 -6.12
C LEU A 153 35.30 13.06 -6.95
N VAL A 154 35.53 11.92 -6.28
CA VAL A 154 35.52 10.62 -6.94
C VAL A 154 34.32 9.83 -6.46
N ALA A 155 33.35 9.63 -7.35
CA ALA A 155 32.20 8.78 -7.08
C ALA A 155 32.59 7.32 -7.32
N THR A 156 32.37 6.45 -6.34
CA THR A 156 32.37 5.01 -6.57
C THR A 156 30.95 4.61 -6.91
N LEU A 157 30.73 4.16 -8.15
CA LEU A 157 29.41 3.75 -8.62
C LEU A 157 28.96 2.51 -7.84
N GLY A 158 27.68 2.45 -7.52
CA GLY A 158 27.09 1.30 -6.86
C GLY A 158 26.06 0.63 -7.74
N GLN A 159 25.50 -0.45 -7.24
CA GLN A 159 24.31 -1.03 -7.81
C GLN A 159 23.08 -0.30 -7.26
N ARG A 160 22.05 -0.10 -8.10
CA ARG A 160 20.78 0.43 -7.62
C ARG A 160 20.16 -0.55 -6.61
N PRO A 161 19.73 -0.09 -5.42
CA PRO A 161 18.96 -0.89 -4.47
C PRO A 161 17.77 -1.54 -5.18
N GLY A 162 17.64 -2.86 -5.07
CA GLY A 162 16.55 -3.63 -5.69
C GLY A 162 16.87 -4.37 -7.00
N THR A 163 18.14 -4.51 -7.42
CA THR A 163 18.48 -5.26 -8.67
C THR A 163 19.26 -6.56 -8.48
N SER A 164 19.50 -7.02 -7.25
CA SER A 164 20.03 -8.36 -6.98
C SER A 164 18.99 -9.20 -6.24
N GLY A 165 17.96 -9.61 -6.98
CA GLY A 165 16.91 -10.49 -6.45
C GLY A 165 17.25 -11.96 -6.62
N ALA A 166 16.65 -12.83 -5.80
CA ALA A 166 16.68 -14.26 -6.05
C ALA A 166 15.83 -14.58 -7.29
N ALA A 167 16.12 -15.71 -7.96
CA ALA A 167 15.27 -16.20 -9.03
C ALA A 167 13.85 -16.44 -8.49
N LEU A 168 12.84 -15.90 -9.17
CA LEU A 168 11.44 -16.04 -8.75
C LEU A 168 10.89 -17.41 -9.14
N PRO A 169 9.92 -17.97 -8.39
CA PRO A 169 9.32 -19.29 -8.67
C PRO A 169 8.79 -19.40 -10.10
N GLN A 170 8.79 -20.59 -10.69
CA GLN A 170 8.26 -20.80 -12.04
C GLN A 170 6.74 -20.60 -12.07
N THR A 171 6.16 -20.25 -13.23
CA THR A 171 4.73 -19.89 -13.33
C THR A 171 3.80 -21.01 -12.86
N ALA A 172 4.19 -22.26 -13.07
CA ALA A 172 3.42 -23.43 -12.64
C ALA A 172 3.36 -23.59 -11.11
N ASP A 173 4.29 -22.97 -10.38
CA ASP A 173 4.41 -23.08 -8.92
C ASP A 173 3.75 -21.90 -8.19
N LEU A 174 3.33 -20.85 -8.91
CA LEU A 174 2.75 -19.65 -8.29
C LEU A 174 1.37 -19.93 -7.67
N PHE A 175 0.54 -20.69 -8.39
CA PHE A 175 -0.82 -21.08 -7.97
C PHE A 175 -1.04 -22.57 -8.30
N PRO A 176 -0.39 -23.49 -7.57
CA PRO A 176 -0.38 -24.90 -7.92
C PRO A 176 -1.78 -25.51 -7.81
N GLY A 177 -2.24 -26.19 -8.86
CA GLY A 177 -3.54 -26.86 -8.90
C GLY A 177 -4.71 -25.99 -9.35
N GLU A 178 -4.49 -24.69 -9.54
CA GLU A 178 -5.54 -23.74 -9.91
C GLU A 178 -5.54 -23.50 -11.42
N ARG A 179 -6.71 -23.70 -12.06
CA ARG A 179 -6.92 -23.36 -13.46
C ARG A 179 -7.66 -22.03 -13.53
N LEU A 180 -6.90 -20.96 -13.74
CA LEU A 180 -7.49 -19.66 -14.05
C LEU A 180 -8.33 -19.77 -15.33
N ARG A 181 -9.51 -19.14 -15.33
CA ARG A 181 -10.40 -19.13 -16.48
C ARG A 181 -9.74 -18.34 -17.62
N ASP A 182 -9.98 -18.75 -18.85
CA ASP A 182 -9.54 -17.96 -20.00
C ASP A 182 -10.48 -16.75 -20.15
N TRP A 183 -9.91 -15.55 -20.18
CA TRP A 183 -10.66 -14.33 -20.47
C TRP A 183 -10.75 -14.15 -21.99
N ASN A 184 -11.98 -14.13 -22.52
CA ASN A 184 -12.27 -14.31 -23.94
C ASN A 184 -11.79 -13.16 -24.85
N LEU A 185 -11.35 -12.04 -24.26
CA LEU A 185 -10.85 -10.87 -24.98
C LEU A 185 -9.40 -11.01 -25.49
N ALA A 186 -8.60 -11.92 -24.91
CA ALA A 186 -7.21 -12.10 -25.33
C ALA A 186 -7.10 -12.45 -26.83
N GLY A 187 -8.01 -13.30 -27.33
CA GLY A 187 -8.05 -13.67 -28.74
C GLY A 187 -8.44 -12.51 -29.67
N LEU A 188 -9.26 -11.57 -29.19
CA LEU A 188 -9.58 -10.34 -29.93
C LEU A 188 -8.33 -9.46 -30.07
N LEU A 189 -7.63 -9.21 -28.96
CA LEU A 189 -6.38 -8.43 -28.93
C LEU A 189 -5.31 -9.01 -29.86
N GLU A 190 -5.03 -10.31 -29.76
CA GLU A 190 -4.04 -10.99 -30.61
C GLU A 190 -4.40 -10.85 -32.10
N LYS A 191 -5.67 -11.03 -32.45
CA LYS A 191 -6.15 -10.87 -33.82
C LYS A 191 -5.94 -9.44 -34.34
N ARG A 192 -6.25 -8.41 -33.55
CA ARG A 192 -6.11 -7.01 -33.95
C ARG A 192 -4.65 -6.61 -34.11
N LEU A 193 -3.79 -7.04 -33.19
CA LEU A 193 -2.34 -6.81 -33.27
C LEU A 193 -1.72 -7.47 -34.50
N SER A 194 -2.16 -8.69 -34.85
CA SER A 194 -1.75 -9.36 -36.09
C SER A 194 -2.20 -8.60 -37.33
N GLN A 195 -3.45 -8.14 -37.38
CA GLN A 195 -4.00 -7.38 -38.52
C GLN A 195 -3.31 -6.02 -38.72
N ALA A 196 -2.89 -5.37 -37.65
CA ALA A 196 -2.14 -4.11 -37.68
C ALA A 196 -0.64 -4.31 -37.97
N GLY A 197 -0.15 -5.55 -38.08
CA GLY A 197 1.27 -5.84 -38.28
C GLY A 197 2.14 -5.58 -37.06
N LEU A 198 1.56 -5.55 -35.85
CA LEU A 198 2.23 -5.22 -34.59
C LEU A 198 2.57 -6.45 -33.73
N ALA A 199 2.45 -7.67 -34.28
CA ALA A 199 2.67 -8.91 -33.52
C ALA A 199 4.10 -9.01 -32.94
N THR A 200 5.11 -8.55 -33.68
CA THR A 200 6.51 -8.55 -33.20
C THR A 200 6.72 -7.56 -32.06
N ASP A 201 6.12 -6.37 -32.14
CA ASP A 201 6.20 -5.35 -31.09
C ASP A 201 5.50 -5.83 -29.81
N GLN A 202 4.38 -6.56 -29.96
CA GLN A 202 3.70 -7.19 -28.84
C GLN A 202 4.58 -8.26 -28.20
N GLU A 203 5.20 -9.14 -28.99
CA GLU A 203 6.09 -10.18 -28.46
C GLU A 203 7.27 -9.57 -27.71
N ASP A 204 7.86 -8.49 -28.24
CA ASP A 204 8.89 -7.72 -27.54
C ASP A 204 8.37 -7.17 -26.20
N LEU A 205 7.26 -6.42 -26.20
CA LEU A 205 6.65 -5.87 -24.98
C LEU A 205 6.42 -6.96 -23.91
N LEU A 206 5.81 -8.09 -24.30
CA LEU A 206 5.59 -9.22 -23.40
C LEU A 206 6.90 -9.82 -22.90
N ALA A 207 7.94 -9.88 -23.73
CA ALA A 207 9.25 -10.33 -23.30
C ALA A 207 9.89 -9.37 -22.26
N ARG A 208 9.68 -8.05 -22.37
CA ARG A 208 10.20 -7.09 -21.40
C ARG A 208 9.52 -7.22 -20.05
N LEU A 209 8.19 -7.34 -20.04
CA LEU A 209 7.44 -7.62 -18.81
C LEU A 209 7.88 -8.94 -18.17
N ARG A 210 8.07 -10.01 -18.95
CA ARG A 210 8.56 -11.31 -18.44
C ARG A 210 9.91 -11.21 -17.74
N ARG A 211 10.82 -10.36 -18.24
CA ARG A 211 12.15 -10.15 -17.62
C ARG A 211 12.04 -9.60 -16.20
N LEU A 212 11.03 -8.76 -15.91
CA LEU A 212 10.76 -8.26 -14.56
C LEU A 212 10.36 -9.36 -13.57
N ALA A 213 9.95 -10.52 -14.07
CA ALA A 213 9.55 -11.68 -13.27
C ALA A 213 10.61 -12.80 -13.25
N GLU A 214 11.84 -12.53 -13.71
CA GLU A 214 12.95 -13.48 -13.59
C GLU A 214 13.57 -13.44 -12.18
N HIS A 215 13.77 -12.24 -11.65
CA HIS A 215 14.40 -11.99 -10.35
C HIS A 215 13.62 -10.96 -9.55
N GLY A 216 13.61 -11.08 -8.22
CA GLY A 216 12.94 -10.11 -7.34
C GLY A 216 13.42 -10.18 -5.89
N ASP A 217 13.03 -9.17 -5.11
CA ASP A 217 13.20 -9.19 -3.66
C ASP A 217 12.29 -10.22 -2.98
N ALA A 218 12.49 -10.48 -1.68
CA ALA A 218 11.73 -11.51 -0.97
C ALA A 218 10.28 -11.09 -0.65
N SER A 219 9.94 -9.81 -0.86
CA SER A 219 8.58 -9.27 -0.71
C SER A 219 7.76 -9.37 -2.00
N ARG A 220 8.37 -9.82 -3.12
CA ARG A 220 7.71 -10.04 -4.40
C ARG A 220 6.52 -11.00 -4.29
N SER A 221 5.30 -10.51 -4.56
CA SER A 221 4.10 -11.33 -4.57
C SER A 221 4.03 -12.30 -5.76
N HIS A 222 3.37 -13.45 -5.54
CA HIS A 222 3.06 -14.39 -6.62
C HIS A 222 2.15 -13.77 -7.67
N ALA A 223 1.18 -12.96 -7.25
CA ALA A 223 0.29 -12.22 -8.14
C ALA A 223 1.08 -11.37 -9.16
N MET A 224 2.01 -10.53 -8.70
CA MET A 224 2.80 -9.69 -9.61
C MET A 224 3.75 -10.49 -10.50
N THR A 225 4.35 -11.55 -9.96
CA THR A 225 5.17 -12.46 -10.75
C THR A 225 4.34 -13.11 -11.88
N PHE A 226 3.09 -13.46 -11.61
CA PHE A 226 2.18 -14.03 -12.59
C PHE A 226 1.79 -13.00 -13.65
N VAL A 227 1.35 -11.80 -13.25
CA VAL A 227 0.90 -10.74 -14.16
C VAL A 227 2.00 -10.36 -15.16
N HIS A 228 3.22 -10.15 -14.71
CA HIS A 228 4.34 -9.85 -15.61
C HIS A 228 4.64 -10.95 -16.64
N ARG A 229 4.32 -12.21 -16.32
CA ARG A 229 4.51 -13.33 -17.26
C ARG A 229 3.32 -13.56 -18.18
N ARG A 230 2.11 -13.25 -17.70
CA ARG A 230 0.81 -13.47 -18.36
C ARG A 230 -0.12 -12.26 -18.17
N PRO A 231 0.22 -11.09 -18.73
CA PRO A 231 -0.50 -9.85 -18.43
C PRO A 231 -1.97 -9.89 -18.88
N LEU A 232 -2.27 -10.58 -19.98
CA LEU A 232 -3.64 -10.73 -20.49
C LEU A 232 -4.52 -11.67 -19.63
N ALA A 233 -3.94 -12.37 -18.65
CA ALA A 233 -4.67 -13.19 -17.70
C ALA A 233 -4.98 -12.45 -16.38
N LEU A 234 -4.74 -11.14 -16.32
CA LEU A 234 -5.00 -10.31 -15.14
C LEU A 234 -6.45 -10.44 -14.63
N PRO A 235 -7.52 -10.34 -15.47
CA PRO A 235 -8.90 -10.50 -14.96
C PRO A 235 -9.14 -11.83 -14.27
N ALA A 236 -8.64 -12.92 -14.87
CA ALA A 236 -8.81 -14.26 -14.30
C ALA A 236 -8.03 -14.45 -12.99
N LEU A 237 -6.86 -13.80 -12.85
CA LEU A 237 -6.11 -13.77 -11.60
C LEU A 237 -6.85 -12.91 -10.56
N ALA A 238 -7.33 -11.73 -10.93
CA ALA A 238 -8.02 -10.83 -10.02
C ALA A 238 -9.26 -11.52 -9.42
N GLU A 239 -10.09 -12.13 -10.25
CA GLU A 239 -11.24 -12.96 -9.84
C GLU A 239 -10.82 -14.12 -8.93
N TYR A 240 -9.69 -14.77 -9.23
CA TYR A 240 -9.13 -15.78 -8.33
C TYR A 240 -8.81 -15.20 -6.95
N LEU A 241 -8.19 -14.03 -6.88
CA LEU A 241 -7.77 -13.40 -5.64
C LEU A 241 -8.97 -12.94 -4.79
N ALA A 242 -10.05 -12.46 -5.40
CA ALA A 242 -11.23 -11.95 -4.69
C ALA A 242 -12.17 -13.05 -4.15
N ARG A 243 -12.48 -14.06 -4.96
CA ARG A 243 -13.58 -15.03 -4.71
C ARG A 243 -13.63 -15.72 -3.34
N GLY A 244 -12.47 -15.87 -2.67
CA GLY A 244 -12.41 -16.53 -1.37
C GLY A 244 -12.85 -15.64 -0.21
N PHE A 245 -12.88 -14.31 -0.42
CA PHE A 245 -13.33 -13.32 0.55
C PHE A 245 -14.83 -13.02 0.44
N GLU A 246 -15.44 -13.29 -0.72
CA GLU A 246 -16.88 -13.09 -1.01
C GLU A 246 -17.82 -14.13 -0.37
N GLY A 247 -17.29 -15.09 0.39
CA GLY A 247 -18.06 -16.24 0.87
C GLY A 247 -19.20 -15.84 1.81
N LYS A 248 -20.47 -16.11 1.44
CA LYS A 248 -21.71 -15.71 2.15
C LYS A 248 -21.94 -16.24 3.59
N LYS A 249 -21.01 -16.99 4.19
CA LYS A 249 -21.20 -17.60 5.52
C LYS A 249 -20.04 -17.28 6.46
N LEU A 250 -20.10 -16.09 7.07
CA LEU A 250 -19.22 -15.71 8.16
C LEU A 250 -19.83 -15.83 9.55
N THR A 251 -21.10 -16.24 9.67
CA THR A 251 -21.80 -16.43 10.96
C THR A 251 -20.93 -17.09 12.03
N HIS A 252 -21.08 -16.76 13.32
CA HIS A 252 -20.34 -17.39 14.44
C HIS A 252 -20.23 -18.92 14.40
N ARG A 253 -21.21 -19.61 13.85
CA ARG A 253 -21.19 -21.08 13.69
C ARG A 253 -20.27 -21.59 12.56
N ALA A 254 -19.88 -20.74 11.62
CA ALA A 254 -19.25 -21.10 10.35
C ALA A 254 -17.71 -21.11 10.40
N GLY A 255 -17.12 -21.84 11.35
CA GLY A 255 -15.66 -22.00 11.44
C GLY A 255 -15.01 -22.50 10.13
N ASP A 256 -15.68 -23.40 9.40
CA ASP A 256 -15.22 -23.88 8.09
C ASP A 256 -15.18 -22.77 7.03
N GLY A 257 -16.06 -21.77 7.12
CA GLY A 257 -16.09 -20.62 6.21
C GLY A 257 -14.86 -19.74 6.39
N LEU A 258 -14.63 -19.29 7.63
CA LEU A 258 -13.45 -18.52 8.00
C LEU A 258 -12.15 -19.29 7.77
N ARG A 259 -12.14 -20.61 7.99
CA ARG A 259 -11.00 -21.47 7.65
C ARG A 259 -10.66 -21.41 6.17
N ARG A 260 -11.66 -21.54 5.29
CA ARG A 260 -11.46 -21.42 3.83
C ARG A 260 -10.99 -20.04 3.44
N LEU A 261 -11.50 -18.99 4.08
CA LEU A 261 -11.05 -17.61 3.87
C LEU A 261 -9.56 -17.48 4.22
N LEU A 262 -9.11 -17.96 5.37
CA LEU A 262 -7.70 -17.92 5.76
C LEU A 262 -6.80 -18.79 4.85
N GLU A 263 -7.30 -19.95 4.41
CA GLU A 263 -6.61 -20.79 3.42
C GLU A 263 -6.48 -20.06 2.07
N HIS A 264 -7.51 -19.31 1.67
CA HIS A 264 -7.48 -18.49 0.48
C HIS A 264 -6.50 -17.32 0.60
N ALA A 265 -6.47 -16.62 1.74
CA ALA A 265 -5.47 -15.59 2.03
C ALA A 265 -4.04 -16.14 1.94
N ALA A 266 -3.80 -17.34 2.47
CA ALA A 266 -2.51 -18.01 2.34
C ALA A 266 -2.16 -18.28 0.86
N ALA A 267 -3.13 -18.74 0.07
CA ALA A 267 -2.93 -19.02 -1.35
C ALA A 267 -2.65 -17.75 -2.17
N THR A 268 -3.29 -16.62 -1.86
CA THR A 268 -3.00 -15.30 -2.43
C THR A 268 -1.54 -14.88 -2.22
N GLU A 269 -0.97 -15.23 -1.06
CA GLU A 269 0.45 -14.99 -0.75
C GLU A 269 1.40 -16.06 -1.32
N GLY A 270 0.89 -17.08 -2.00
CA GLY A 270 1.70 -18.17 -2.51
C GLY A 270 2.15 -19.18 -1.45
N LEU A 271 1.47 -19.21 -0.30
CA LEU A 271 1.81 -20.05 0.83
C LEU A 271 1.08 -21.40 0.75
N GLY A 272 1.66 -22.41 1.39
CA GLY A 272 1.06 -23.75 1.43
C GLY A 272 -0.15 -23.86 2.37
N PRO A 273 -0.80 -25.04 2.42
CA PRO A 273 -1.95 -25.30 3.28
C PRO A 273 -1.69 -24.96 4.75
N LEU A 274 -2.74 -24.52 5.46
CA LEU A 274 -2.68 -24.15 6.88
C LEU A 274 -2.85 -25.36 7.82
N THR A 275 -2.38 -26.53 7.43
CA THR A 275 -2.47 -27.74 8.25
C THR A 275 -1.44 -27.71 9.38
N GLU A 276 -1.86 -28.09 10.58
CA GLU A 276 -0.97 -28.22 11.73
C GLU A 276 -0.32 -29.60 11.82
N SER A 277 0.88 -29.64 12.38
CA SER A 277 1.54 -30.86 12.83
C SER A 277 1.52 -30.91 14.37
N GLY A 278 0.61 -31.67 14.96
CA GLY A 278 0.46 -31.80 16.42
C GLY A 278 -0.99 -31.95 16.86
N GLU A 279 -1.21 -32.19 18.15
CA GLU A 279 -2.55 -32.16 18.77
C GLU A 279 -2.90 -30.71 19.13
N ALA A 280 -3.90 -30.14 18.47
CA ALA A 280 -4.51 -28.88 18.85
C ALA A 280 -5.45 -29.09 20.06
N PRO A 281 -5.65 -28.08 20.93
CA PRO A 281 -6.62 -28.17 22.01
C PRO A 281 -8.03 -28.41 21.47
N ALA A 282 -8.84 -29.17 22.20
CA ALA A 282 -10.23 -29.40 21.83
C ALA A 282 -11.01 -28.06 21.82
N ALA A 283 -11.91 -27.90 20.86
CA ALA A 283 -12.80 -26.73 20.83
C ALA A 283 -13.65 -26.68 22.12
N PRO A 284 -13.92 -25.48 22.67
CA PRO A 284 -14.91 -25.34 23.73
C PRO A 284 -16.28 -25.87 23.26
N VAL A 285 -17.05 -26.41 24.20
CA VAL A 285 -18.39 -26.96 23.96
C VAL A 285 -19.38 -26.37 24.96
N SER A 286 -20.66 -26.41 24.62
CA SER A 286 -21.74 -25.96 25.50
C SER A 286 -21.79 -26.76 26.82
N GLY A 287 -22.24 -26.11 27.88
CA GLY A 287 -22.49 -26.73 29.19
C GLY A 287 -21.25 -27.08 30.01
N LEU A 288 -20.07 -26.55 29.66
CA LEU A 288 -18.87 -26.72 30.48
C LEU A 288 -19.01 -25.97 31.81
N ALA A 289 -18.52 -26.58 32.90
CA ALA A 289 -18.39 -25.85 34.15
C ALA A 289 -17.42 -24.67 33.99
N PRO A 290 -17.63 -23.52 34.66
CA PRO A 290 -16.84 -22.29 34.43
C PRO A 290 -15.31 -22.47 34.49
N GLU A 291 -14.80 -23.23 35.46
CA GLU A 291 -13.35 -23.49 35.56
C GLU A 291 -12.81 -24.36 34.42
N ILE A 292 -13.61 -25.31 33.92
CA ILE A 292 -13.23 -26.17 32.79
C ILE A 292 -13.26 -25.35 31.49
N LEU A 293 -14.20 -24.42 31.35
CA LEU A 293 -14.21 -23.46 30.25
C LEU A 293 -12.92 -22.62 30.27
N LEU A 294 -12.58 -22.00 31.40
CA LEU A 294 -11.35 -21.21 31.53
C LEU A 294 -10.09 -22.04 31.25
N ASP A 295 -10.01 -23.29 31.72
CA ASP A 295 -8.91 -24.21 31.41
C ASP A 295 -8.78 -24.46 29.90
N SER A 296 -9.91 -24.64 29.21
CA SER A 296 -9.95 -24.83 27.76
C SER A 296 -9.47 -23.57 27.02
N LEU A 297 -9.96 -22.39 27.41
CA LEU A 297 -9.57 -21.11 26.80
C LEU A 297 -8.07 -20.82 27.01
N GLU A 298 -7.54 -21.07 28.20
CA GLU A 298 -6.12 -20.90 28.51
C GLU A 298 -5.23 -21.86 27.71
N GLN A 299 -5.64 -23.12 27.53
CA GLN A 299 -4.91 -24.09 26.69
C GLN A 299 -4.79 -23.62 25.24
N HIS A 300 -5.85 -23.03 24.68
CA HIS A 300 -5.80 -22.42 23.36
C HIS A 300 -4.82 -21.24 23.30
N LEU A 301 -4.87 -20.32 24.27
CA LEU A 301 -3.93 -19.19 24.30
C LEU A 301 -2.46 -19.64 24.38
N VAL A 302 -2.16 -20.67 25.18
CA VAL A 302 -0.82 -21.27 25.26
C VAL A 302 -0.40 -21.89 23.92
N HIS A 303 -1.30 -22.61 23.26
CA HIS A 303 -1.05 -23.20 21.94
C HIS A 303 -0.77 -22.13 20.88
N LEU A 304 -1.60 -21.09 20.82
CA LEU A 304 -1.46 -19.98 19.89
C LEU A 304 -0.16 -19.18 20.14
N SER A 305 0.20 -18.94 21.40
CA SER A 305 1.48 -18.33 21.75
C SER A 305 2.65 -19.18 21.24
N ALA A 306 2.59 -20.51 21.34
CA ALA A 306 3.65 -21.38 20.85
C ALA A 306 3.74 -21.37 19.31
N LEU A 307 2.62 -21.30 18.60
CA LEU A 307 2.59 -21.14 17.14
C LEU A 307 3.21 -19.80 16.73
N ARG A 308 2.80 -18.71 17.38
CA ARG A 308 3.36 -17.37 17.19
C ARG A 308 4.87 -17.38 17.35
N GLU A 309 5.38 -17.98 18.43
CA GLU A 309 6.83 -18.04 18.69
C GLU A 309 7.60 -18.79 17.60
N ARG A 310 7.05 -19.91 17.11
CA ARG A 310 7.65 -20.67 16.01
C ARG A 310 7.74 -19.84 14.73
N SER A 311 6.72 -19.05 14.45
CA SER A 311 6.69 -18.23 13.24
C SER A 311 7.66 -17.04 13.27
N LEU A 312 8.07 -16.62 14.46
CA LEU A 312 9.12 -15.62 14.64
C LEU A 312 10.49 -16.25 14.94
N ALA A 313 10.65 -17.57 14.83
CA ALA A 313 11.88 -18.26 15.22
C ALA A 313 13.10 -17.89 14.37
N ARG A 314 12.90 -17.27 13.19
CA ARG A 314 13.97 -16.75 12.34
C ARG A 314 14.52 -15.39 12.82
N LEU A 315 13.85 -14.74 13.76
CA LEU A 315 14.30 -13.50 14.39
C LEU A 315 15.08 -13.82 15.66
N THR A 316 16.29 -13.26 15.78
CA THR A 316 17.05 -13.29 17.04
C THR A 316 16.35 -12.45 18.12
N GLU A 317 16.77 -12.57 19.38
CA GLU A 317 16.24 -11.73 20.47
C GLU A 317 16.48 -10.23 20.22
N ALA A 318 17.65 -9.89 19.66
CA ALA A 318 17.96 -8.51 19.25
C ALA A 318 17.06 -8.04 18.10
N ASP A 319 16.81 -8.89 17.09
CA ASP A 319 15.90 -8.57 15.99
C ASP A 319 14.48 -8.31 16.51
N ARG A 320 13.99 -9.17 17.42
CA ARG A 320 12.67 -9.02 18.06
C ARG A 320 12.57 -7.70 18.81
N THR A 321 13.56 -7.40 19.64
CA THR A 321 13.63 -6.13 20.39
C THR A 321 13.61 -4.94 19.44
N HIS A 322 14.35 -5.02 18.32
CA HIS A 322 14.39 -3.98 17.29
C HIS A 322 13.00 -3.72 16.69
N VAL A 323 12.34 -4.75 16.15
CA VAL A 323 11.01 -4.57 15.53
C VAL A 323 9.94 -4.15 16.54
N GLN A 324 9.97 -4.70 17.77
CA GLN A 324 9.03 -4.29 18.82
C GLN A 324 9.17 -2.81 19.19
N THR A 325 10.40 -2.29 19.18
CA THR A 325 10.70 -0.92 19.57
C THR A 325 10.46 0.07 18.42
N HIS A 326 10.85 -0.30 17.20
CA HIS A 326 11.00 0.62 16.06
C HIS A 326 10.04 0.37 14.90
N TRP A 327 9.04 -0.51 15.02
CA TRP A 327 8.13 -0.77 13.90
C TRP A 327 7.46 0.50 13.35
N ARG A 328 7.12 1.46 14.24
CA ARG A 328 6.53 2.76 13.86
C ARG A 328 7.46 3.67 13.07
N ASP A 329 8.78 3.58 13.25
CA ASP A 329 9.74 4.47 12.57
C ASP A 329 9.63 4.36 11.03
N LEU A 330 9.39 3.15 10.54
CA LEU A 330 9.25 2.87 9.11
C LEU A 330 7.96 3.46 8.56
N ILE A 331 6.89 3.34 9.33
CA ILE A 331 5.56 3.86 9.04
C ILE A 331 5.56 5.39 9.03
N ASP A 332 6.09 6.01 10.09
CA ASP A 332 6.19 7.47 10.22
C ASP A 332 6.96 8.06 9.03
N ARG A 333 8.01 7.37 8.58
CA ARG A 333 8.76 7.78 7.40
C ARG A 333 7.92 7.67 6.12
N PHE A 334 7.27 6.53 5.92
CA PHE A 334 6.47 6.25 4.73
C PHE A 334 5.24 7.17 4.58
N GLU A 335 4.63 7.60 5.68
CA GLU A 335 3.54 8.59 5.66
C GLU A 335 3.99 9.95 5.13
N GLY A 336 5.22 10.35 5.46
CA GLY A 336 5.80 11.62 5.04
C GLY A 336 6.25 11.63 3.59
N ASP A 337 6.83 10.53 3.09
CA ASP A 337 7.40 10.43 1.75
C ASP A 337 7.55 8.95 1.34
N ILE A 338 7.08 8.62 0.15
CA ILE A 338 7.08 7.26 -0.42
C ILE A 338 8.49 6.70 -0.64
N TYR A 339 9.50 7.56 -0.69
CA TYR A 339 10.90 7.17 -0.81
C TYR A 339 11.57 7.09 0.56
N LEU A 340 11.74 5.88 1.08
CA LEU A 340 12.29 5.69 2.43
C LEU A 340 13.72 6.21 2.57
N TYR A 341 14.55 6.02 1.54
CA TYR A 341 15.95 6.48 1.50
C TYR A 341 16.12 8.01 1.52
N ASN A 342 15.04 8.76 1.38
CA ASN A 342 15.04 10.21 1.45
C ASN A 342 14.86 10.74 2.88
N ASP A 343 15.03 9.88 3.87
CA ASP A 343 14.93 10.24 5.27
C ASP A 343 16.06 11.23 5.66
N PRO A 344 15.73 12.44 6.15
CA PRO A 344 16.73 13.35 6.69
C PRO A 344 17.35 12.83 8.01
N ASP A 345 16.69 11.91 8.70
CA ASP A 345 17.22 11.22 9.88
C ASP A 345 17.93 9.93 9.44
N THR A 346 19.27 9.97 9.41
CA THR A 346 20.11 8.84 8.99
C THR A 346 20.06 7.65 9.94
N GLU A 347 19.80 7.89 11.23
CA GLU A 347 19.66 6.81 12.21
C GLU A 347 18.33 6.08 12.00
N ARG A 348 17.24 6.84 11.82
CA ARG A 348 15.93 6.27 11.45
C ARG A 348 16.00 5.52 10.13
N ALA A 349 16.70 6.06 9.12
CA ALA A 349 16.91 5.38 7.85
C ALA A 349 17.55 3.99 8.03
N THR A 350 18.59 3.91 8.86
CA THR A 350 19.29 2.64 9.17
C THR A 350 18.37 1.66 9.90
N ARG A 351 17.62 2.14 10.88
CA ARG A 351 16.64 1.31 11.60
C ARG A 351 15.55 0.78 10.66
N ASN A 352 15.07 1.62 9.75
CA ASN A 352 14.05 1.28 8.76
C ASN A 352 14.56 0.25 7.76
N GLU A 353 15.79 0.39 7.28
CA GLU A 353 16.45 -0.62 6.44
C GLU A 353 16.53 -1.98 7.16
N GLN A 354 16.92 -1.99 8.43
CA GLN A 354 16.90 -3.22 9.23
C GLN A 354 15.48 -3.79 9.37
N THR A 355 14.48 -2.96 9.67
CA THR A 355 13.07 -3.39 9.80
C THR A 355 12.55 -4.03 8.50
N LEU A 356 12.86 -3.48 7.34
CA LEU A 356 12.51 -4.04 6.03
C LEU A 356 13.04 -5.47 5.87
N HIS A 357 14.34 -5.69 6.13
CA HIS A 357 14.96 -7.01 6.03
C HIS A 357 14.42 -8.01 7.07
N LEU A 358 13.98 -7.53 8.24
CA LEU A 358 13.39 -8.40 9.26
C LEU A 358 11.95 -8.81 8.91
N GLY A 359 11.19 -7.96 8.22
CA GLY A 359 9.87 -8.32 7.68
C GLY A 359 9.91 -9.52 6.74
N GLU A 360 10.93 -9.60 5.90
CA GLU A 360 11.14 -10.73 4.97
C GLU A 360 11.46 -12.06 5.67
N LYS A 361 11.83 -12.03 6.96
CA LYS A 361 12.13 -13.22 7.75
C LYS A 361 10.92 -13.81 8.46
N ILE A 362 9.78 -13.13 8.47
CA ILE A 362 8.56 -13.59 9.16
C ILE A 362 8.02 -14.85 8.45
N ASP A 363 7.75 -15.92 9.21
CA ASP A 363 7.02 -17.08 8.69
C ASP A 363 5.52 -16.78 8.65
N ARG A 364 5.10 -16.14 7.54
CA ARG A 364 3.72 -15.74 7.26
C ARG A 364 2.76 -16.93 7.23
N GLN A 365 3.19 -18.08 6.69
CA GLN A 365 2.37 -19.29 6.69
C GLN A 365 2.14 -19.81 8.11
N GLY A 366 3.16 -19.73 8.98
CA GLY A 366 3.01 -20.03 10.39
C GLY A 366 2.06 -19.07 11.12
N MET A 367 2.13 -17.76 10.83
CA MET A 367 1.19 -16.77 11.38
C MET A 367 -0.26 -17.05 10.99
N LEU A 368 -0.52 -17.32 9.70
CA LEU A 368 -1.86 -17.68 9.22
C LEU A 368 -2.35 -19.01 9.79
N ARG A 369 -1.45 -19.99 10.01
CA ARG A 369 -1.78 -21.22 10.74
C ARG A 369 -2.23 -20.91 12.16
N ALA A 370 -1.54 -20.00 12.85
CA ALA A 370 -1.92 -19.57 14.19
C ALA A 370 -3.32 -18.91 14.19
N ALA A 371 -3.62 -18.04 13.21
CA ALA A 371 -4.96 -17.47 13.04
C ALA A 371 -6.04 -18.56 12.79
N ALA A 372 -5.75 -19.54 11.92
CA ALA A 372 -6.67 -20.64 11.66
C ALA A 372 -6.91 -21.54 12.88
N SER A 373 -5.92 -21.66 13.76
CA SER A 373 -6.04 -22.42 15.01
C SER A 373 -6.73 -21.65 16.12
N ALA A 374 -6.90 -20.34 15.98
CA ALA A 374 -7.67 -19.52 16.92
C ALA A 374 -9.18 -19.64 16.67
N LEU A 375 -9.62 -20.14 15.51
CA LEU A 375 -11.04 -20.24 15.14
C LEU A 375 -11.93 -20.83 16.25
N PRO A 376 -11.57 -21.91 16.97
CA PRO A 376 -12.43 -22.45 18.03
C PRO A 376 -12.75 -21.47 19.18
N LEU A 377 -11.95 -20.43 19.37
CA LEU A 377 -12.16 -19.42 20.41
C LEU A 377 -13.24 -18.41 20.05
N PHE A 378 -13.42 -18.11 18.78
CA PHE A 378 -14.38 -17.10 18.30
C PHE A 378 -15.39 -17.64 17.30
N THR A 379 -15.48 -18.97 17.17
CA THR A 379 -16.49 -19.67 16.37
C THR A 379 -17.06 -20.85 17.15
N GLY A 380 -18.29 -21.23 16.81
CA GLY A 380 -18.92 -22.44 17.29
C GLY A 380 -20.18 -22.20 18.12
N ALA A 381 -20.98 -23.27 18.25
CA ALA A 381 -22.28 -23.22 18.90
C ALA A 381 -22.22 -23.02 20.44
N TRP A 382 -21.03 -23.09 21.03
CA TRP A 382 -20.87 -22.85 22.47
C TRP A 382 -21.04 -21.37 22.83
N LEU A 383 -20.74 -20.45 21.90
CA LEU A 383 -20.97 -19.01 22.08
C LEU A 383 -22.47 -18.70 22.16
N ASP A 384 -23.30 -19.41 21.37
CA ASP A 384 -24.77 -19.26 21.42
C ASP A 384 -25.36 -19.53 22.81
N THR A 385 -24.79 -20.52 23.51
CA THR A 385 -25.32 -20.98 24.81
C THR A 385 -24.53 -20.44 25.99
N LEU A 386 -23.45 -19.68 25.75
CA LEU A 386 -22.51 -19.28 26.81
C LEU A 386 -23.21 -18.56 27.96
N ARG A 387 -24.07 -17.59 27.65
CA ARG A 387 -24.85 -16.86 28.68
C ARG A 387 -25.72 -17.82 29.50
N GLU A 388 -26.48 -18.68 28.83
CA GLU A 388 -27.38 -19.65 29.49
C GLU A 388 -26.59 -20.66 30.34
N ASP A 389 -25.43 -21.10 29.86
CA ASP A 389 -24.54 -22.03 30.56
C ASP A 389 -23.94 -21.39 31.84
N LEU A 390 -23.56 -20.11 31.78
CA LEU A 390 -23.05 -19.35 32.94
C LEU A 390 -24.16 -19.14 33.99
N GLU A 391 -25.37 -18.78 33.56
CA GLU A 391 -26.54 -18.64 34.43
C GLU A 391 -26.93 -19.98 35.07
N ALA A 392 -26.91 -21.07 34.31
CA ALA A 392 -27.16 -22.42 34.82
C ALA A 392 -26.10 -22.88 35.83
N ALA A 393 -24.86 -22.38 35.72
CA ALA A 393 -23.80 -22.56 36.71
C ALA A 393 -23.94 -21.64 37.95
N GLY A 394 -24.95 -20.76 37.98
CA GLY A 394 -25.26 -19.87 39.10
C GLY A 394 -24.46 -18.56 39.11
N LEU A 395 -23.87 -18.16 37.98
CA LEU A 395 -23.20 -16.88 37.83
C LEU A 395 -24.22 -15.79 37.44
N ASP A 396 -23.95 -14.56 37.89
CA ASP A 396 -24.78 -13.39 37.56
C ASP A 396 -24.22 -12.70 36.31
N THR A 397 -24.90 -12.88 35.18
CA THR A 397 -24.53 -12.33 33.86
C THR A 397 -24.79 -10.82 33.73
N THR A 398 -25.31 -10.18 34.77
CA THR A 398 -25.50 -8.71 34.82
C THR A 398 -24.30 -7.97 35.41
N LEU A 399 -23.30 -8.69 35.90
CA LEU A 399 -22.07 -8.10 36.45
C LEU A 399 -21.11 -7.71 35.33
N ALA A 400 -20.43 -6.57 35.48
CA ALA A 400 -19.41 -6.09 34.54
C ALA A 400 -18.23 -7.06 34.29
N THR A 401 -18.05 -8.04 35.17
CA THR A 401 -17.15 -9.16 34.95
C THR A 401 -17.78 -10.40 35.56
N VAL A 402 -18.28 -11.28 34.70
CA VAL A 402 -18.96 -12.53 35.06
C VAL A 402 -17.94 -13.59 35.43
N LEU A 403 -16.87 -13.68 34.64
CA LEU A 403 -15.80 -14.67 34.83
C LEU A 403 -14.46 -14.09 34.38
N GLN A 404 -13.39 -14.39 35.11
CA GLN A 404 -12.04 -13.96 34.71
C GLN A 404 -10.95 -14.91 35.21
N ARG A 405 -9.82 -14.90 34.50
CA ARG A 405 -8.56 -15.55 34.91
C ARG A 405 -7.36 -14.75 34.42
N ASP A 406 -6.46 -14.42 35.34
CA ASP A 406 -5.16 -13.86 35.00
C ASP A 406 -4.23 -14.96 34.49
N THR A 407 -3.58 -14.73 33.34
CA THR A 407 -2.55 -15.63 32.81
C THR A 407 -1.27 -14.84 32.48
N PRO A 408 -0.11 -15.51 32.33
CA PRO A 408 1.11 -14.86 31.85
C PRO A 408 1.00 -14.25 30.44
N LEU A 409 -0.01 -14.66 29.66
CA LEU A 409 -0.24 -14.23 28.27
C LEU A 409 -1.22 -13.06 28.16
N GLY A 410 -1.79 -12.62 29.28
CA GLY A 410 -2.92 -11.67 29.34
C GLY A 410 -4.13 -12.30 30.02
N ARG A 411 -5.15 -11.50 30.31
CA ARG A 411 -6.36 -11.96 31.01
C ARG A 411 -7.32 -12.65 30.05
N ILE A 412 -8.01 -13.67 30.56
CA ILE A 412 -9.23 -14.20 29.96
C ILE A 412 -10.38 -13.56 30.74
N ARG A 413 -11.30 -12.88 30.05
CA ARG A 413 -12.42 -12.18 30.69
C ARG A 413 -13.72 -12.42 29.91
N ILE A 414 -14.79 -12.70 30.65
CA ILE A 414 -16.17 -12.70 30.15
C ILE A 414 -16.90 -11.56 30.86
N ALA A 415 -17.34 -10.56 30.10
CA ALA A 415 -18.07 -9.40 30.58
C ALA A 415 -19.58 -9.67 30.66
N GLY A 416 -20.33 -8.68 31.15
CA GLY A 416 -21.75 -8.80 31.48
C GLY A 416 -22.66 -8.59 30.29
N THR A 417 -23.92 -8.28 30.58
CA THR A 417 -24.99 -7.99 29.61
C THR A 417 -25.45 -6.54 29.69
N GLY A 418 -24.65 -5.67 30.28
CA GLY A 418 -25.03 -4.29 30.55
C GLY A 418 -23.89 -3.34 30.25
N ASP A 419 -24.25 -2.12 29.88
CA ASP A 419 -23.35 -1.08 29.40
C ASP A 419 -22.15 -0.85 30.34
N ASP A 420 -20.97 -1.01 29.78
CA ASP A 420 -19.68 -1.01 30.42
C ASP A 420 -18.66 -0.17 29.65
N VAL A 421 -17.48 -0.02 30.26
CA VAL A 421 -16.33 0.60 29.60
C VAL A 421 -15.10 -0.28 29.74
N HIS A 422 -14.71 -0.91 28.64
CA HIS A 422 -13.56 -1.80 28.56
C HIS A 422 -12.28 -1.01 28.28
N ARG A 423 -11.58 -0.66 29.36
CA ARG A 423 -10.28 0.01 29.28
C ARG A 423 -9.12 -0.98 29.35
N GLN A 424 -8.21 -0.89 28.39
CA GLN A 424 -6.95 -1.63 28.40
C GLN A 424 -5.75 -0.70 28.62
N GLY A 425 -5.08 -0.86 29.76
CA GLY A 425 -3.87 -0.11 30.11
C GLY A 425 -4.09 1.39 30.33
N ASN A 426 -3.01 2.16 30.22
CA ASN A 426 -3.01 3.62 30.36
C ASN A 426 -1.97 4.21 29.38
N GLN A 427 -2.35 5.26 28.65
CA GLN A 427 -1.53 5.98 27.66
C GLN A 427 -0.27 6.66 28.23
N GLN A 428 -0.12 6.76 29.55
CA GLN A 428 1.07 7.31 30.19
C GLN A 428 2.00 6.25 30.78
N THR A 429 1.59 4.97 30.75
CA THR A 429 2.34 3.89 31.38
C THR A 429 2.54 2.74 30.41
N ASP A 430 3.74 2.16 30.43
CA ASP A 430 4.00 0.93 29.69
C ASP A 430 3.37 -0.26 30.41
N ALA A 431 2.09 -0.49 30.10
CA ALA A 431 1.29 -1.51 30.74
C ALA A 431 1.80 -2.91 30.31
N PRO A 432 2.09 -3.83 31.24
CA PRO A 432 2.60 -5.16 30.92
C PRO A 432 1.50 -6.04 30.33
N ALA A 433 1.91 -7.15 29.69
CA ALA A 433 1.01 -8.16 29.14
C ALA A 433 -0.15 -8.57 30.07
N THR A 434 0.13 -8.75 31.36
CA THR A 434 -0.85 -9.18 32.37
C THR A 434 -1.95 -8.16 32.67
N SER A 435 -1.86 -6.95 32.12
CA SER A 435 -2.87 -5.89 32.25
C SER A 435 -3.77 -5.73 31.03
N LEU A 436 -3.53 -6.52 29.98
CA LEU A 436 -4.35 -6.57 28.77
C LEU A 436 -5.22 -7.82 28.79
N ASP A 437 -6.31 -7.80 28.04
CA ASP A 437 -7.12 -9.00 27.79
C ASP A 437 -6.55 -9.72 26.56
N ALA A 438 -6.10 -10.96 26.75
CA ALA A 438 -5.74 -11.84 25.64
C ALA A 438 -6.98 -12.43 24.97
N LEU A 439 -8.05 -12.61 25.75
CA LEU A 439 -9.39 -12.96 25.31
C LEU A 439 -10.43 -12.19 26.14
N LEU A 440 -11.23 -11.38 25.47
CA LEU A 440 -12.43 -10.75 26.01
C LEU A 440 -13.64 -11.29 25.23
N ILE A 441 -14.63 -11.78 25.97
CA ILE A 441 -15.96 -12.11 25.44
C ILE A 441 -16.94 -11.18 26.14
N ASP A 442 -17.59 -10.31 25.38
CA ASP A 442 -18.72 -9.52 25.88
C ASP A 442 -20.02 -10.28 25.69
N LEU A 443 -20.90 -10.32 26.70
CA LEU A 443 -22.21 -10.97 26.53
C LEU A 443 -23.27 -10.00 26.02
N GLY A 444 -22.92 -8.71 25.95
CA GLY A 444 -23.60 -7.64 25.25
C GLY A 444 -23.87 -6.42 26.14
N GLY A 445 -24.51 -5.41 25.59
CA GLY A 445 -24.64 -4.09 26.22
C GLY A 445 -24.30 -3.02 25.19
N ASP A 446 -24.55 -1.74 25.48
CA ASP A 446 -24.03 -0.67 24.62
C ASP A 446 -22.70 -0.17 25.22
N ASP A 447 -21.59 -0.76 24.79
CA ASP A 447 -20.29 -0.71 25.43
C ASP A 447 -19.30 0.28 24.80
N LEU A 448 -18.34 0.74 25.60
CA LEU A 448 -17.18 1.50 25.13
C LEU A 448 -15.89 0.69 25.25
N HIS A 449 -15.32 0.32 24.11
CA HIS A 449 -14.05 -0.39 23.99
C HIS A 449 -12.91 0.58 23.65
N THR A 450 -12.00 0.87 24.59
CA THR A 450 -10.89 1.83 24.34
C THR A 450 -9.69 1.22 23.60
N ALA A 451 -9.80 -0.07 23.30
CA ALA A 451 -8.91 -0.94 22.57
C ALA A 451 -9.75 -2.20 22.28
N GLY A 452 -9.22 -3.19 21.58
CA GLY A 452 -9.95 -4.44 21.41
C GLY A 452 -9.26 -5.34 20.42
N GLY A 453 -9.18 -6.63 20.74
CA GLY A 453 -8.64 -7.63 19.82
C GLY A 453 -7.25 -7.30 19.30
N THR A 454 -6.35 -6.73 20.12
CA THR A 454 -5.04 -6.23 19.66
C THR A 454 -3.89 -6.84 20.45
N THR A 455 -2.73 -6.96 19.80
CA THR A 455 -1.49 -7.41 20.44
C THR A 455 -0.72 -6.29 21.15
N THR A 456 -1.16 -5.03 21.01
CA THR A 456 -0.43 -3.87 21.53
C THR A 456 -1.09 -3.25 22.76
N ASN A 457 -0.26 -2.63 23.61
CA ASN A 457 -0.75 -1.83 24.73
C ASN A 457 -1.11 -0.38 24.32
N ALA A 458 -1.58 0.42 25.27
CA ALA A 458 -1.96 1.81 25.04
C ALA A 458 -0.82 2.73 24.52
N LEU A 459 0.43 2.27 24.47
CA LEU A 459 1.56 2.96 23.85
C LEU A 459 1.90 2.43 22.44
N GLY A 460 1.10 1.52 21.88
CA GLY A 460 1.34 0.86 20.60
C GLY A 460 2.52 -0.13 20.64
N ARG A 461 2.89 -0.65 21.82
CA ARG A 461 3.95 -1.66 21.95
C ARG A 461 3.35 -3.06 21.88
N PRO A 462 3.85 -3.95 21.01
CA PRO A 462 3.38 -5.34 20.95
C PRO A 462 3.85 -6.12 22.18
N VAL A 463 2.93 -6.39 23.11
CA VAL A 463 3.23 -6.97 24.43
C VAL A 463 2.59 -8.33 24.68
N ILE A 464 1.53 -8.69 23.95
CA ILE A 464 0.91 -10.03 24.01
C ILE A 464 0.98 -10.71 22.64
N PRO A 465 1.06 -12.05 22.57
CA PRO A 465 1.14 -12.76 21.29
C PRO A 465 -0.20 -12.81 20.55
N VAL A 466 -1.31 -12.75 21.29
CA VAL A 466 -2.68 -12.91 20.81
C VAL A 466 -3.59 -11.98 21.62
N GLY A 467 -4.45 -11.23 20.94
CA GLY A 467 -5.55 -10.48 21.55
C GLY A 467 -6.84 -10.74 20.77
N ILE A 468 -7.87 -11.25 21.44
CA ILE A 468 -9.17 -11.57 20.85
C ILE A 468 -10.27 -10.82 21.61
N LEU A 469 -11.14 -10.16 20.87
CA LEU A 469 -12.39 -9.58 21.35
C LEU A 469 -13.54 -10.22 20.57
N ILE A 470 -14.54 -10.72 21.29
CA ILE A 470 -15.80 -11.21 20.76
C ILE A 470 -16.89 -10.42 21.45
N ASP A 471 -17.62 -9.59 20.73
CA ASP A 471 -18.87 -9.00 21.19
C ASP A 471 -20.04 -9.85 20.69
N LEU A 472 -21.03 -10.09 21.53
CA LEU A 472 -22.20 -10.88 21.18
C LEU A 472 -23.40 -10.02 20.74
N ALA A 473 -23.53 -8.78 21.20
CA ALA A 473 -24.63 -7.87 20.85
C ALA A 473 -24.50 -6.50 21.52
N GLY A 474 -24.80 -5.42 20.81
CA GLY A 474 -24.78 -4.08 21.39
C GLY A 474 -24.85 -3.02 20.30
N ASP A 475 -25.15 -1.76 20.62
CA ASP A 475 -24.76 -0.65 19.74
C ASP A 475 -23.46 -0.04 20.32
N ASP A 476 -22.30 -0.55 19.87
CA ASP A 476 -21.02 -0.40 20.54
C ASP A 476 -20.14 0.74 19.99
N ALA A 477 -19.31 1.28 20.88
CA ALA A 477 -18.29 2.28 20.57
C ALA A 477 -16.89 1.70 20.76
N TYR A 478 -16.23 1.38 19.65
CA TYR A 478 -14.82 1.01 19.63
C TYR A 478 -13.97 2.26 19.38
N GLU A 479 -13.31 2.80 20.40
CA GLU A 479 -12.53 4.05 20.30
C GLU A 479 -11.08 3.90 20.77
N ALA A 480 -10.14 3.86 19.84
CA ALA A 480 -8.72 3.76 20.14
C ALA A 480 -7.95 5.03 19.74
N THR A 481 -7.13 5.54 20.65
CA THR A 481 -6.21 6.65 20.39
C THR A 481 -4.80 6.20 20.03
N GLN A 482 -4.45 4.97 20.41
CA GLN A 482 -3.18 4.32 20.12
C GLN A 482 -3.19 3.71 18.73
N ASP A 483 -2.00 3.61 18.13
CA ASP A 483 -1.84 2.81 16.93
C ASP A 483 -2.03 1.32 17.26
N ALA A 484 -2.47 0.54 16.26
CA ALA A 484 -2.69 -0.90 16.39
C ALA A 484 -3.78 -1.28 17.40
N ALA A 485 -5.05 -1.11 17.00
CA ALA A 485 -6.22 -1.48 17.78
C ALA A 485 -7.35 -2.04 16.91
N GLN A 486 -8.44 -2.54 17.52
CA GLN A 486 -9.62 -3.04 16.80
C GLN A 486 -9.26 -4.18 15.84
N GLY A 487 -8.84 -5.31 16.39
CA GLY A 487 -8.45 -6.48 15.58
C GLY A 487 -7.05 -6.38 14.97
N ALA A 488 -6.16 -5.54 15.50
CA ALA A 488 -4.83 -5.32 14.93
C ALA A 488 -3.77 -6.32 15.45
N GLY A 489 -3.06 -6.98 14.53
CA GLY A 489 -1.98 -7.92 14.84
C GLY A 489 -0.61 -7.36 14.49
N VAL A 490 0.11 -6.84 15.50
CA VAL A 490 1.51 -6.43 15.38
C VAL A 490 2.40 -7.52 15.98
N LEU A 491 3.20 -8.19 15.14
CA LEU A 491 4.05 -9.33 15.53
C LEU A 491 3.27 -10.46 16.23
N GLY A 492 1.99 -10.64 15.90
CA GLY A 492 1.10 -11.60 16.55
C GLY A 492 -0.29 -11.60 15.91
N LEU A 493 -1.28 -12.05 16.66
CA LEU A 493 -2.67 -12.18 16.19
C LEU A 493 -3.58 -11.17 16.91
N GLY A 494 -4.23 -10.29 16.16
CA GLY A 494 -5.32 -9.45 16.65
C GLY A 494 -6.63 -9.87 15.99
N ILE A 495 -7.68 -10.08 16.77
CA ILE A 495 -9.00 -10.49 16.27
C ILE A 495 -10.07 -9.70 17.03
N LEU A 496 -10.89 -8.94 16.30
CA LEU A 496 -12.14 -8.38 16.78
C LEU A 496 -13.27 -9.04 16.00
N ARG A 497 -14.26 -9.57 16.70
CA ARG A 497 -15.49 -10.06 16.11
C ARG A 497 -16.67 -9.40 16.80
N ASP A 498 -17.43 -8.63 16.05
CA ASP A 498 -18.76 -8.18 16.44
C ASP A 498 -19.81 -9.10 15.81
N LEU A 499 -20.93 -9.32 16.50
CA LEU A 499 -21.97 -10.26 16.09
C LEU A 499 -23.28 -9.58 15.69
N SER A 500 -23.54 -8.38 16.20
CA SER A 500 -24.73 -7.61 15.86
C SER A 500 -24.69 -6.26 16.56
N GLY A 501 -24.98 -5.21 15.83
CA GLY A 501 -25.08 -3.89 16.41
C GLY A 501 -25.34 -2.81 15.39
N ASN A 502 -25.23 -1.55 15.80
CA ASN A 502 -24.96 -0.44 14.89
C ASN A 502 -23.81 0.35 15.51
N ASP A 503 -22.61 -0.02 15.11
CA ASP A 503 -21.40 0.24 15.85
C ASP A 503 -20.61 1.40 15.27
N SER A 504 -19.71 1.89 16.11
CA SER A 504 -18.77 2.93 15.72
C SER A 504 -17.34 2.52 16.03
N TYR A 505 -16.54 2.42 14.98
CA TYR A 505 -15.13 2.08 15.06
C TYR A 505 -14.29 3.32 14.77
N THR A 506 -13.56 3.84 15.76
CA THR A 506 -12.67 5.00 15.60
C THR A 506 -11.23 4.66 16.02
N THR A 507 -10.27 4.82 15.12
CA THR A 507 -8.84 4.55 15.39
C THR A 507 -7.89 5.60 14.81
N SER A 508 -6.64 5.64 15.29
CA SER A 508 -5.58 6.44 14.67
C SER A 508 -5.02 5.74 13.43
N ARG A 509 -4.06 4.84 13.62
CA ARG A 509 -3.29 4.15 12.59
C ARG A 509 -3.17 2.66 12.91
N TRP A 510 -2.98 1.83 11.89
CA TRP A 510 -2.85 0.38 12.05
C TRP A 510 -4.02 -0.27 12.76
N GLY A 511 -5.22 0.30 12.68
CA GLY A 511 -6.41 -0.28 13.30
C GLY A 511 -7.35 -0.97 12.32
N GLN A 512 -8.44 -1.52 12.86
CA GLN A 512 -9.54 -2.09 12.06
C GLN A 512 -9.06 -3.24 11.18
N GLY A 513 -8.60 -4.32 11.82
CA GLY A 513 -8.15 -5.53 11.13
C GLY A 513 -6.79 -5.38 10.44
N ALA A 514 -5.88 -4.57 10.96
CA ALA A 514 -4.57 -4.37 10.34
C ALA A 514 -3.51 -5.39 10.79
N GLY A 515 -2.67 -5.87 9.86
CA GLY A 515 -1.60 -6.83 10.13
C GLY A 515 -0.21 -6.30 9.81
N TRP A 516 0.63 -6.14 10.84
CA TRP A 516 2.04 -5.78 10.69
C TRP A 516 2.93 -6.93 11.17
N MET A 517 3.59 -7.62 10.24
CA MET A 517 4.40 -8.82 10.53
C MET A 517 3.61 -9.84 11.37
N GLY A 518 2.30 -9.92 11.12
CA GLY A 518 1.29 -10.57 11.94
C GLY A 518 -0.04 -10.68 11.19
N VAL A 519 -1.11 -11.01 11.91
CA VAL A 519 -2.46 -11.15 11.35
C VAL A 519 -3.43 -10.29 12.14
N GLY A 520 -4.10 -9.36 11.47
CA GLY A 520 -5.21 -8.60 12.03
C GLY A 520 -6.52 -8.94 11.33
N LEU A 521 -7.56 -9.25 12.12
CA LEU A 521 -8.91 -9.56 11.64
C LEU A 521 -9.90 -8.66 12.37
N LEU A 522 -10.73 -7.93 11.63
CA LEU A 522 -11.99 -7.36 12.10
C LEU A 522 -13.12 -8.05 11.33
N LEU A 523 -14.05 -8.65 12.06
CA LEU A 523 -15.19 -9.36 11.52
C LEU A 523 -16.44 -8.73 12.13
N ASP A 524 -17.16 -7.95 11.36
CA ASP A 524 -18.49 -7.47 11.71
C ASP A 524 -19.53 -8.35 11.00
N GLU A 525 -20.60 -8.75 11.70
CA GLU A 525 -21.65 -9.61 11.13
C GLU A 525 -22.87 -8.84 10.61
N GLY A 526 -22.94 -7.54 10.86
CA GLY A 526 -23.87 -6.60 10.24
C GLY A 526 -24.44 -5.56 11.21
N GLY A 527 -24.98 -4.49 10.63
CA GLY A 527 -25.34 -3.27 11.36
C GLY A 527 -25.33 -2.09 10.41
N ASP A 528 -25.76 -0.90 10.85
CA ASP A 528 -25.46 0.34 10.11
C ASP A 528 -24.21 1.00 10.74
N ASP A 529 -23.03 0.58 10.29
CA ASP A 529 -21.76 0.77 11.01
C ASP A 529 -20.92 1.94 10.49
N ARG A 530 -20.02 2.44 11.35
CA ARG A 530 -19.14 3.57 11.03
C ARG A 530 -17.69 3.28 11.33
N PHE A 531 -16.89 3.07 10.29
CA PHE A 531 -15.46 2.85 10.38
C PHE A 531 -14.66 4.12 10.10
N ASN A 532 -14.07 4.73 11.12
CA ASN A 532 -13.26 5.93 11.04
C ASN A 532 -11.79 5.67 11.42
N ALA A 533 -10.88 5.96 10.51
CA ALA A 533 -9.44 5.88 10.74
C ALA A 533 -8.71 7.11 10.18
N GLN A 534 -7.53 7.42 10.72
CA GLN A 534 -6.67 8.41 10.08
C GLN A 534 -5.95 7.79 8.88
N THR A 535 -5.11 6.79 9.11
CA THR A 535 -4.33 6.13 8.05
C THR A 535 -4.05 4.68 8.34
N MET A 536 -3.61 3.91 7.35
CA MET A 536 -3.11 2.54 7.55
C MET A 536 -4.11 1.68 8.33
N ALA A 537 -5.34 1.57 7.86
CA ALA A 537 -6.39 0.87 8.59
C ALA A 537 -7.35 0.18 7.62
N GLN A 538 -8.37 -0.49 8.16
CA GLN A 538 -9.44 -1.11 7.39
C GLN A 538 -8.89 -2.18 6.45
N GLY A 539 -8.31 -3.21 7.06
CA GLY A 539 -7.73 -4.35 6.35
C GLY A 539 -6.41 -4.04 5.64
N ILE A 540 -5.47 -3.33 6.28
CA ILE A 540 -4.12 -3.11 5.73
C ILE A 540 -3.14 -4.22 6.18
N GLY A 541 -2.29 -4.72 5.27
CA GLY A 541 -1.30 -5.76 5.58
C GLY A 541 0.12 -5.44 5.13
N ALA A 542 1.13 -5.72 5.97
CA ALA A 542 2.57 -5.66 5.65
C ALA A 542 3.31 -6.87 6.25
N TRP A 543 3.98 -7.68 5.42
CA TRP A 543 4.55 -8.99 5.79
C TRP A 543 3.60 -9.85 6.64
N GLY A 544 2.33 -9.82 6.28
CA GLY A 544 1.24 -10.37 7.07
C GLY A 544 -0.11 -10.06 6.41
N LEU A 545 -1.19 -10.40 7.12
CA LEU A 545 -2.56 -10.26 6.64
C LEU A 545 -3.29 -9.19 7.45
N GLY A 546 -3.88 -8.21 6.75
CA GLY A 546 -4.94 -7.39 7.29
C GLY A 546 -6.26 -7.72 6.61
N LEU A 547 -7.30 -7.95 7.41
CA LEU A 547 -8.63 -8.28 6.93
C LEU A 547 -9.68 -7.50 7.73
N LEU A 548 -10.51 -6.76 7.02
CA LEU A 548 -11.82 -6.29 7.49
C LEU A 548 -12.87 -7.01 6.66
N VAL A 549 -13.77 -7.73 7.31
CA VAL A 549 -14.98 -8.24 6.66
C VAL A 549 -16.19 -7.73 7.39
N ASP A 550 -17.08 -7.12 6.64
CA ASP A 550 -18.36 -6.64 7.11
C ASP A 550 -19.49 -7.58 6.67
N GLY A 551 -20.61 -7.48 7.37
CA GLY A 551 -21.82 -8.23 7.19
C GLY A 551 -22.72 -7.59 6.15
N ALA A 552 -23.93 -7.25 6.57
CA ALA A 552 -24.88 -6.52 5.76
C ALA A 552 -25.27 -5.26 6.53
N GLY A 553 -25.47 -4.15 5.83
CA GLY A 553 -25.60 -2.90 6.54
C GLY A 553 -25.83 -1.69 5.66
N ARG A 554 -25.64 -0.51 6.22
CA ARG A 554 -25.45 0.72 5.45
C ARG A 554 -24.27 1.46 6.04
N ASP A 555 -23.11 1.14 5.51
CA ASP A 555 -21.85 1.33 6.21
C ASP A 555 -21.08 2.54 5.70
N ALA A 556 -20.31 3.13 6.61
CA ALA A 556 -19.49 4.30 6.32
C ALA A 556 -18.02 4.03 6.65
N TYR A 557 -17.23 3.79 5.61
CA TYR A 557 -15.79 3.59 5.68
C TYR A 557 -15.04 4.89 5.39
N ARG A 558 -14.34 5.41 6.38
CA ARG A 558 -13.57 6.64 6.29
C ARG A 558 -12.13 6.48 6.72
N ALA A 559 -11.22 6.68 5.77
CA ALA A 559 -9.78 6.84 6.00
C ALA A 559 -9.30 8.17 5.38
N LEU A 560 -8.18 8.72 5.85
CA LEU A 560 -7.59 9.93 5.27
C LEU A 560 -6.47 9.62 4.26
N ARG A 561 -5.85 8.44 4.36
CA ARG A 561 -4.88 7.86 3.40
C ARG A 561 -4.60 6.38 3.75
N TYR A 562 -4.12 5.55 2.82
CA TYR A 562 -3.63 4.18 3.11
C TYR A 562 -4.66 3.31 3.84
N GLY A 563 -5.93 3.34 3.45
CA GLY A 563 -6.94 2.48 4.06
C GLY A 563 -7.78 1.77 3.02
N GLN A 564 -8.66 0.89 3.49
CA GLN A 564 -9.66 0.18 2.68
C GLN A 564 -8.99 -0.85 1.75
N GLY A 565 -8.47 -1.92 2.34
CA GLY A 565 -7.90 -3.05 1.60
C GLY A 565 -6.55 -2.74 0.94
N VAL A 566 -5.54 -2.36 1.74
CA VAL A 566 -4.21 -1.98 1.24
C VAL A 566 -3.17 -3.06 1.51
N GLY A 567 -2.49 -3.52 0.45
CA GLY A 567 -1.39 -4.48 0.54
C GLY A 567 -0.03 -3.79 0.44
N LEU A 568 0.68 -3.65 1.55
CA LEU A 568 2.07 -3.18 1.59
C LEU A 568 3.05 -4.33 1.34
N ALA A 569 4.36 -4.04 1.40
CA ALA A 569 5.41 -5.01 1.11
C ALA A 569 5.20 -6.36 1.81
N GLY A 570 5.21 -7.43 1.02
CA GLY A 570 5.05 -8.82 1.49
C GLY A 570 3.73 -9.13 2.20
N GLY A 571 2.73 -8.24 2.14
CA GLY A 571 1.45 -8.41 2.84
C GLY A 571 0.25 -8.46 1.91
N THR A 572 -0.87 -8.93 2.47
CA THR A 572 -2.18 -8.91 1.85
C THR A 572 -3.10 -8.05 2.70
N GLY A 573 -3.76 -7.07 2.08
CA GLY A 573 -4.79 -6.26 2.73
C GLY A 573 -6.12 -6.42 2.01
N VAL A 574 -7.18 -6.67 2.78
CA VAL A 574 -8.53 -6.91 2.24
C VAL A 574 -9.57 -6.17 3.07
N LEU A 575 -10.43 -5.41 2.39
CA LEU A 575 -11.73 -4.99 2.89
C LEU A 575 -12.78 -5.70 2.03
N ALA A 576 -13.65 -6.48 2.68
CA ALA A 576 -14.78 -7.12 2.01
C ALA A 576 -16.09 -6.72 2.70
N ASP A 577 -16.93 -5.98 2.00
CA ASP A 577 -18.34 -5.76 2.36
C ASP A 577 -19.21 -6.75 1.55
N ARG A 578 -20.37 -7.16 2.06
CA ARG A 578 -21.23 -8.15 1.39
C ARG A 578 -22.50 -7.56 0.83
N SER A 579 -23.01 -6.48 1.40
CA SER A 579 -24.21 -5.82 0.91
C SER A 579 -24.56 -4.62 1.77
N GLY A 580 -24.97 -3.54 1.13
CA GLY A 580 -25.46 -2.39 1.83
C GLY A 580 -25.80 -1.27 0.89
N ALA A 581 -25.60 -0.04 1.30
CA ALA A 581 -25.67 1.13 0.42
C ALA A 581 -24.66 2.11 0.98
N ASP A 582 -23.41 1.80 0.68
CA ASP A 582 -22.25 2.04 1.51
C ASP A 582 -21.46 3.24 0.99
N SER A 583 -20.62 3.77 1.87
CA SER A 583 -19.85 4.96 1.58
C SER A 583 -18.38 4.80 1.94
N TYR A 584 -17.52 4.88 0.92
CA TYR A 584 -16.09 4.73 1.03
C TYR A 584 -15.39 6.06 0.77
N TYR A 585 -14.82 6.66 1.81
CA TYR A 585 -14.10 7.92 1.73
C TYR A 585 -12.62 7.75 2.09
N CYS A 586 -11.69 8.05 1.17
CA CYS A 586 -10.24 7.92 1.37
C CYS A 586 -9.44 9.16 0.91
N LYS A 587 -9.54 10.27 1.65
CA LYS A 587 -8.74 11.52 1.40
C LYS A 587 -8.91 12.59 2.50
N GLY A 588 -8.37 13.79 2.27
CA GLY A 588 -8.85 15.03 2.93
C GLY A 588 -7.85 15.70 3.88
N ARG A 589 -6.70 15.09 4.17
CA ARG A 589 -5.65 15.68 5.04
C ARG A 589 -4.39 16.09 4.30
N TRP A 590 -3.86 15.23 3.43
CA TRP A 590 -2.59 15.51 2.75
C TRP A 590 -2.82 15.99 1.31
N PRO A 591 -2.32 17.19 0.96
CA PRO A 591 -2.43 17.69 -0.41
C PRO A 591 -1.56 16.85 -1.35
N THR A 592 -1.88 16.92 -2.64
CA THR A 592 -1.13 16.18 -3.63
C THR A 592 0.32 16.62 -3.80
N GLY A 593 1.22 15.66 -4.02
CA GLY A 593 2.59 15.92 -4.45
C GLY A 593 2.69 16.63 -5.81
N TYR A 594 1.62 16.63 -6.62
CA TYR A 594 1.55 17.35 -7.89
C TYR A 594 1.22 18.85 -7.75
N GLY A 595 1.02 19.36 -6.54
CA GLY A 595 0.77 20.79 -6.28
C GLY A 595 -0.56 21.33 -6.85
N THR A 596 -1.53 20.46 -7.16
CA THR A 596 -2.84 20.88 -7.67
C THR A 596 -3.75 21.30 -6.50
N PRO A 597 -4.25 22.55 -6.46
CA PRO A 597 -5.12 23.02 -5.38
C PRO A 597 -6.41 22.18 -5.26
N GLY A 598 -6.81 21.86 -4.03
CA GLY A 598 -8.04 21.10 -3.75
C GLY A 598 -7.95 19.60 -4.03
N VAL A 599 -6.78 19.08 -4.40
CA VAL A 599 -6.54 17.64 -4.63
C VAL A 599 -5.72 17.06 -3.50
N PHE A 600 -6.15 15.91 -3.00
CA PHE A 600 -5.54 15.18 -1.90
C PHE A 600 -4.93 13.86 -2.38
N GLU A 601 -3.96 13.34 -1.63
CA GLU A 601 -3.49 11.96 -1.78
C GLU A 601 -4.46 11.00 -1.08
N GLY A 602 -4.67 9.81 -1.65
CA GLY A 602 -5.55 8.75 -1.12
C GLY A 602 -4.79 7.47 -0.79
N TRP A 603 -4.17 6.82 -1.78
CA TRP A 603 -3.40 5.57 -1.59
C TRP A 603 -4.22 4.43 -0.95
N GLY A 604 -5.49 4.29 -1.31
CA GLY A 604 -6.43 3.35 -0.67
C GLY A 604 -7.47 2.80 -1.62
N GLN A 605 -8.47 2.10 -1.09
CA GLN A 605 -9.53 1.42 -1.87
C GLN A 605 -8.93 0.37 -2.82
N GLY A 606 -8.45 -0.75 -2.25
CA GLY A 606 -7.92 -1.86 -3.04
C GLY A 606 -6.57 -1.55 -3.67
N CYS A 607 -5.62 -1.03 -2.90
CA CYS A 607 -4.31 -0.61 -3.41
C CYS A 607 -3.17 -1.55 -2.99
N GLY A 608 -2.34 -1.97 -3.95
CA GLY A 608 -1.08 -2.66 -3.69
C GLY A 608 0.10 -1.70 -3.79
N ILE A 609 0.91 -1.57 -2.73
CA ILE A 609 1.96 -0.53 -2.65
C ILE A 609 3.28 -1.12 -2.16
N GLY A 610 4.34 -0.93 -2.94
CA GLY A 610 5.70 -1.25 -2.52
C GLY A 610 6.47 -0.05 -1.98
N PHE A 611 7.45 -0.33 -1.12
CA PHE A 611 8.41 0.67 -0.68
C PHE A 611 9.41 0.91 -1.80
N ARG A 612 9.18 1.94 -2.61
CA ARG A 612 9.89 2.17 -3.86
C ARG A 612 11.41 2.26 -3.67
N GLY A 613 12.12 1.37 -4.35
CA GLY A 613 13.58 1.19 -4.26
C GLY A 613 14.04 0.28 -3.12
N ASN A 614 13.13 -0.27 -2.32
CA ASN A 614 13.44 -1.06 -1.14
C ASN A 614 12.77 -2.44 -1.14
N ALA A 615 11.45 -2.52 -1.32
CA ALA A 615 10.70 -3.78 -1.27
C ALA A 615 9.47 -3.74 -2.18
N SER A 616 9.22 -4.82 -2.91
CA SER A 616 8.05 -4.97 -3.79
C SER A 616 6.74 -4.92 -3.00
N GLY A 617 5.69 -4.38 -3.62
CA GLY A 617 4.37 -4.25 -3.01
C GLY A 617 3.60 -5.54 -2.82
N GLY A 618 2.57 -5.44 -1.98
CA GLY A 618 1.67 -6.54 -1.64
C GLY A 618 0.45 -6.64 -2.57
N VAL A 619 -0.57 -7.33 -2.07
CA VAL A 619 -1.88 -7.49 -2.70
C VAL A 619 -2.91 -6.71 -1.89
N GLY A 620 -3.55 -5.70 -2.49
CA GLY A 620 -4.64 -4.93 -1.87
C GLY A 620 -5.96 -5.17 -2.60
N LEU A 621 -7.01 -5.53 -1.85
CA LEU A 621 -8.33 -5.84 -2.39
C LEU A 621 -9.41 -5.03 -1.64
N LEU A 622 -10.23 -4.30 -2.38
CA LEU A 622 -11.53 -3.81 -1.92
C LEU A 622 -12.59 -4.60 -2.67
N ILE A 623 -13.50 -5.24 -1.94
CA ILE A 623 -14.57 -6.06 -2.50
C ILE A 623 -15.86 -5.55 -1.89
N ASP A 624 -16.67 -4.87 -2.67
CA ASP A 624 -18.03 -4.53 -2.34
C ASP A 624 -18.97 -5.64 -2.85
N GLY A 625 -20.07 -5.82 -2.12
CA GLY A 625 -21.10 -6.78 -2.42
C GLY A 625 -22.22 -6.17 -3.23
N ALA A 626 -23.41 -6.03 -2.66
CA ALA A 626 -24.58 -5.51 -3.37
C ALA A 626 -25.10 -4.26 -2.70
N GLY A 627 -25.21 -3.16 -3.43
CA GLY A 627 -25.76 -1.91 -2.91
C GLY A 627 -25.97 -0.83 -3.96
N GLU A 628 -26.30 0.37 -3.49
CA GLU A 628 -26.11 1.62 -4.22
C GLU A 628 -25.01 2.39 -3.47
N ASP A 629 -23.81 2.39 -4.01
CA ASP A 629 -22.57 2.63 -3.30
C ASP A 629 -21.86 3.90 -3.77
N SER A 630 -21.05 4.47 -2.87
CA SER A 630 -20.32 5.70 -3.16
C SER A 630 -18.84 5.61 -2.77
N PHE A 631 -17.97 5.73 -3.77
CA PHE A 631 -16.52 5.62 -3.61
C PHE A 631 -15.85 6.96 -3.88
N GLU A 632 -15.37 7.65 -2.85
CA GLU A 632 -14.69 8.93 -2.98
C GLU A 632 -13.25 8.91 -2.44
N ALA A 633 -12.27 9.05 -3.33
CA ALA A 633 -10.85 8.97 -2.97
C ALA A 633 -9.95 10.05 -3.61
N GLY A 634 -8.76 10.17 -3.03
CA GLY A 634 -7.70 11.08 -3.47
C GLY A 634 -6.96 10.56 -4.70
N ASN A 635 -5.67 10.88 -4.79
CA ASN A 635 -4.81 10.27 -5.79
C ASN A 635 -4.44 8.84 -5.42
N PHE A 636 -4.11 8.03 -6.43
CA PHE A 636 -3.65 6.64 -6.28
C PHE A 636 -4.68 5.81 -5.50
N ALA A 637 -5.86 5.60 -6.06
CA ALA A 637 -6.92 4.85 -5.38
C ALA A 637 -7.79 4.04 -6.35
N GLN A 638 -8.72 3.26 -5.81
CA GLN A 638 -9.76 2.53 -6.55
C GLN A 638 -9.16 1.43 -7.46
N GLY A 639 -8.63 0.39 -6.83
CA GLY A 639 -8.18 -0.81 -7.51
C GLY A 639 -6.89 -0.64 -8.29
N GLY A 640 -5.79 -0.27 -7.63
CA GLY A 640 -4.55 0.06 -8.34
C GLY A 640 -3.24 -0.27 -7.66
N GLY A 641 -2.19 -0.41 -8.46
CA GLY A 641 -0.87 -0.85 -8.02
C GLY A 641 0.18 0.24 -8.12
N TYR A 642 1.09 0.29 -7.14
CA TYR A 642 2.28 1.14 -7.18
C TYR A 642 3.53 0.39 -6.72
N TYR A 643 4.60 0.47 -7.52
CA TYR A 643 5.88 -0.19 -7.27
C TYR A 643 5.73 -1.67 -6.96
N PHE A 644 5.54 -2.46 -8.01
CA PHE A 644 5.45 -3.92 -7.90
C PHE A 644 4.36 -4.41 -6.94
N GLY A 645 3.33 -3.61 -6.71
CA GLY A 645 2.12 -3.98 -5.98
C GLY A 645 0.98 -4.35 -6.91
N PHE A 646 0.07 -5.17 -6.42
CA PHE A 646 -1.19 -5.53 -7.07
C PHE A 646 -2.35 -4.90 -6.31
N GLY A 647 -3.18 -4.10 -6.96
CA GLY A 647 -4.41 -3.56 -6.37
C GLY A 647 -5.62 -3.93 -7.20
N ALA A 648 -6.75 -4.22 -6.54
CA ALA A 648 -8.02 -4.46 -7.19
C ALA A 648 -9.21 -3.91 -6.39
N LEU A 649 -10.20 -3.39 -7.11
CA LEU A 649 -11.52 -3.04 -6.59
C LEU A 649 -12.55 -3.87 -7.36
N PHE A 650 -13.44 -4.53 -6.63
CA PHE A 650 -14.58 -5.26 -7.16
C PHE A 650 -15.83 -4.62 -6.58
N ASP A 651 -16.72 -4.19 -7.44
CA ASP A 651 -18.11 -3.98 -7.10
C ASP A 651 -18.92 -5.13 -7.71
N ARG A 652 -19.70 -5.82 -6.87
CA ARG A 652 -20.55 -6.95 -7.28
C ARG A 652 -22.02 -6.51 -7.37
N GLY A 653 -22.25 -5.21 -7.22
CA GLY A 653 -23.52 -4.54 -7.17
C GLY A 653 -24.29 -4.61 -8.47
N ARG A 654 -25.51 -4.09 -8.39
CA ARG A 654 -26.38 -3.83 -9.53
C ARG A 654 -27.11 -2.49 -9.36
N GLY A 655 -26.67 -1.69 -8.39
CA GLY A 655 -27.26 -0.40 -8.06
C GLY A 655 -26.51 0.71 -8.78
N ASP A 656 -27.07 1.91 -8.78
CA ASP A 656 -26.46 3.04 -9.46
C ASP A 656 -25.37 3.67 -8.55
N ASP A 657 -24.11 3.46 -8.90
CA ASP A 657 -22.96 3.79 -8.08
C ASP A 657 -22.27 5.09 -8.50
N ILE A 658 -21.50 5.65 -7.57
CA ILE A 658 -20.72 6.88 -7.81
C ILE A 658 -19.26 6.70 -7.41
N TYR A 659 -18.38 6.79 -8.41
CA TYR A 659 -16.94 6.71 -8.24
C TYR A 659 -16.27 8.08 -8.45
N ILE A 660 -15.76 8.70 -7.39
CA ILE A 660 -15.08 10.00 -7.41
C ILE A 660 -13.61 9.85 -7.02
N GLY A 661 -12.73 9.82 -8.01
CA GLY A 661 -11.29 9.87 -7.80
C GLY A 661 -10.66 11.25 -8.04
N SER A 662 -9.37 11.40 -7.74
CA SER A 662 -8.63 12.63 -8.09
C SER A 662 -7.64 12.51 -9.26
N ARG A 663 -6.59 11.68 -9.16
CA ARG A 663 -5.59 11.41 -10.21
C ARG A 663 -5.00 10.04 -9.97
N TYR A 664 -4.77 9.23 -11.01
CA TYR A 664 -4.41 7.82 -10.83
C TYR A 664 -5.51 7.12 -10.02
N ASN A 665 -6.72 7.09 -10.57
CA ASN A 665 -7.91 6.45 -10.00
C ASN A 665 -8.49 5.44 -10.99
N GLN A 666 -9.35 4.55 -10.48
CA GLN A 666 -9.98 3.41 -11.13
C GLN A 666 -9.03 2.59 -12.03
N ALA A 667 -8.55 1.44 -11.56
CA ALA A 667 -7.62 0.56 -12.30
C ALA A 667 -6.28 1.23 -12.67
N PHE A 668 -5.70 2.08 -11.82
CA PHE A 668 -4.40 2.66 -12.11
C PHE A 668 -3.26 1.66 -11.85
N SER A 669 -2.16 1.79 -12.60
CA SER A 669 -0.91 1.12 -12.25
C SER A 669 0.31 1.97 -12.60
N ALA A 670 1.29 1.98 -11.70
CA ALA A 670 2.55 2.71 -11.88
C ALA A 670 3.74 1.97 -11.28
N HIS A 671 4.87 2.00 -12.00
CA HIS A 671 6.14 1.39 -11.58
C HIS A 671 6.05 -0.13 -11.44
N GLN A 672 5.95 -0.80 -12.58
CA GLN A 672 5.94 -2.25 -12.71
C GLN A 672 4.83 -2.92 -11.88
N ALA A 673 3.68 -2.25 -11.74
CA ALA A 673 2.60 -2.64 -10.86
C ALA A 673 1.39 -3.16 -11.66
N ALA A 674 0.36 -3.65 -10.96
CA ALA A 674 -0.88 -4.07 -11.58
C ALA A 674 -2.11 -3.46 -10.91
N GLY A 675 -3.09 -3.03 -11.72
CA GLY A 675 -4.36 -2.48 -11.28
C GLY A 675 -5.54 -3.19 -11.93
N PHE A 676 -6.59 -3.45 -11.18
CA PHE A 676 -7.82 -4.08 -11.65
C PHE A 676 -9.05 -3.39 -11.07
N PHE A 677 -10.04 -3.14 -11.90
CA PHE A 677 -11.33 -2.60 -11.49
C PHE A 677 -12.40 -3.39 -12.21
N LEU A 678 -13.40 -3.87 -11.47
CA LEU A 678 -14.59 -4.53 -11.98
C LEU A 678 -15.82 -3.91 -11.32
N GLU A 679 -16.79 -3.55 -12.15
CA GLU A 679 -18.15 -3.20 -11.81
C GLU A 679 -19.08 -4.19 -12.58
N GLU A 680 -20.12 -4.74 -11.92
CA GLU A 680 -21.00 -5.78 -12.47
C GLU A 680 -22.39 -5.28 -12.93
N GLY A 681 -22.84 -4.12 -12.47
CA GLY A 681 -23.75 -3.26 -13.22
C GLY A 681 -24.36 -2.11 -12.41
N GLY A 682 -25.04 -1.21 -13.11
CA GLY A 682 -25.69 -0.03 -12.53
C GLY A 682 -25.80 1.06 -13.59
N ASP A 683 -26.52 2.16 -13.36
CA ASP A 683 -26.35 3.36 -14.20
C ASP A 683 -25.33 4.31 -13.53
N ASP A 684 -24.04 4.04 -13.73
CA ASP A 684 -22.96 4.52 -12.87
C ASP A 684 -22.34 5.84 -13.29
N ARG A 685 -21.65 6.46 -12.33
CA ARG A 685 -20.95 7.74 -12.53
C ARG A 685 -19.50 7.66 -12.14
N TYR A 686 -18.64 7.69 -13.15
CA TYR A 686 -17.20 7.75 -13.01
C TYR A 686 -16.70 9.20 -13.14
N GLU A 687 -16.34 9.79 -12.01
CA GLU A 687 -15.78 11.13 -11.92
C GLU A 687 -14.30 11.13 -11.54
N THR A 688 -13.54 12.03 -12.18
CA THR A 688 -12.20 12.38 -11.74
C THR A 688 -12.00 13.90 -11.61
N ARG A 689 -11.25 14.32 -10.58
CA ARG A 689 -10.87 15.73 -10.39
C ARG A 689 -9.69 16.16 -11.28
N ASN A 690 -9.00 15.21 -11.93
CA ASN A 690 -7.86 15.46 -12.80
C ASN A 690 -7.84 14.51 -14.01
N SER A 691 -6.95 14.74 -14.97
CA SER A 691 -7.02 14.13 -16.31
C SER A 691 -6.56 12.67 -16.43
N VAL A 692 -6.23 11.99 -15.33
CA VAL A 692 -5.57 10.68 -15.30
C VAL A 692 -6.45 9.71 -14.51
N ALA A 693 -7.20 8.85 -15.21
CA ALA A 693 -8.33 8.09 -14.64
C ALA A 693 -8.81 6.90 -15.51
N HIS A 694 -9.77 6.10 -15.03
CA HIS A 694 -10.56 5.12 -15.81
C HIS A 694 -9.70 4.14 -16.62
N GLY A 695 -8.90 3.32 -15.94
CA GLY A 695 -7.98 2.38 -16.57
C GLY A 695 -6.77 3.09 -17.17
N LEU A 696 -5.63 2.96 -16.49
CA LEU A 696 -4.36 3.47 -17.02
C LEU A 696 -3.13 2.71 -16.51
N ALA A 697 -2.14 2.52 -17.39
CA ALA A 697 -0.89 1.84 -17.05
C ALA A 697 0.34 2.71 -17.39
N TRP A 698 1.19 2.95 -16.39
CA TRP A 698 2.42 3.72 -16.53
C TRP A 698 3.62 2.89 -16.06
N ASP A 699 4.73 2.90 -16.81
CA ASP A 699 5.99 2.29 -16.41
C ASP A 699 5.91 0.77 -16.23
N GLU A 700 5.93 0.03 -17.34
CA GLU A 700 5.96 -1.44 -17.36
C GLU A 700 4.83 -2.08 -16.52
N SER A 701 3.70 -1.39 -16.42
CA SER A 701 2.58 -1.79 -15.58
C SER A 701 1.42 -2.37 -16.39
N VAL A 702 0.49 -3.05 -15.73
CA VAL A 702 -0.65 -3.73 -16.38
C VAL A 702 -1.95 -3.34 -15.69
N SER A 703 -2.91 -2.79 -16.43
CA SER A 703 -4.18 -2.30 -15.88
C SER A 703 -5.40 -2.73 -16.67
N PHE A 704 -6.43 -3.21 -15.98
CA PHE A 704 -7.70 -3.58 -16.59
C PHE A 704 -8.83 -2.89 -15.84
N PHE A 705 -9.63 -2.13 -16.58
CA PHE A 705 -10.90 -1.56 -16.13
C PHE A 705 -12.00 -2.29 -16.88
N ILE A 706 -12.94 -2.87 -16.15
CA ILE A 706 -14.07 -3.62 -16.70
C ILE A 706 -15.35 -3.09 -16.05
N ASP A 707 -16.29 -2.73 -16.88
CA ASP A 707 -17.69 -2.51 -16.53
C ASP A 707 -18.51 -3.52 -17.35
N GLU A 708 -19.44 -4.21 -16.70
CA GLU A 708 -20.23 -5.26 -17.35
C GLU A 708 -21.56 -4.77 -17.91
N ARG A 709 -22.20 -3.74 -17.32
CA ARG A 709 -23.58 -3.35 -17.64
C ARG A 709 -23.94 -1.96 -17.09
N GLY A 710 -24.59 -1.16 -17.92
CA GLY A 710 -25.20 0.08 -17.41
C GLY A 710 -25.50 1.07 -18.49
N ASP A 711 -26.21 2.16 -18.21
CA ASP A 711 -26.12 3.36 -19.04
C ASP A 711 -25.17 4.36 -18.34
N ASP A 712 -23.86 4.18 -18.54
CA ASP A 712 -22.82 4.74 -17.68
C ASP A 712 -22.29 6.10 -18.13
N ARG A 713 -21.73 6.83 -17.17
CA ARG A 713 -21.19 8.16 -17.42
C ARG A 713 -19.74 8.31 -16.98
N TYR A 714 -18.88 8.43 -17.98
CA TYR A 714 -17.44 8.60 -17.81
C TYR A 714 -16.99 10.05 -17.98
N ARG A 715 -16.54 10.68 -16.89
CA ARG A 715 -15.91 12.01 -16.90
C ARG A 715 -14.38 11.93 -16.85
N GLY A 716 -13.77 11.47 -17.93
CA GLY A 716 -12.32 11.27 -18.05
C GLY A 716 -11.46 12.52 -18.33
N GLY A 717 -10.28 12.29 -18.91
CA GLY A 717 -9.29 13.30 -19.26
C GLY A 717 -8.28 12.87 -20.33
N GLY A 718 -7.11 13.49 -20.37
CA GLY A 718 -6.12 13.29 -21.44
C GLY A 718 -5.28 12.00 -21.38
N PHE A 719 -5.33 11.26 -20.26
CA PHE A 719 -4.66 9.97 -20.07
C PHE A 719 -5.61 9.04 -19.27
N SER A 720 -6.68 8.64 -19.92
CA SER A 720 -7.76 7.82 -19.36
C SER A 720 -8.38 6.90 -20.41
N LEU A 721 -9.36 6.09 -20.02
CA LEU A 721 -10.14 5.23 -20.92
C LEU A 721 -9.22 4.26 -21.68
N GLY A 722 -8.44 3.49 -20.93
CA GLY A 722 -7.51 2.49 -21.47
C GLY A 722 -6.16 3.07 -21.89
N ALA A 723 -5.67 4.12 -21.21
CA ALA A 723 -4.41 4.78 -21.59
C ALA A 723 -3.18 4.03 -21.06
N SER A 724 -2.11 3.97 -21.85
CA SER A 724 -0.86 3.33 -21.43
C SER A 724 0.35 4.14 -21.89
N ALA A 725 1.46 4.05 -21.16
CA ALA A 725 2.73 4.64 -21.59
C ALA A 725 3.90 3.88 -20.96
N HIS A 726 5.05 3.96 -21.63
CA HIS A 726 6.31 3.41 -21.16
C HIS A 726 6.24 1.92 -20.82
N ASN A 727 5.89 1.12 -21.81
CA ASN A 727 5.73 -0.33 -21.75
C ASN A 727 4.54 -0.79 -20.91
N GLY A 728 3.55 0.08 -20.73
CA GLY A 728 2.31 -0.28 -20.07
C GLY A 728 1.41 -1.12 -20.98
N ILE A 729 0.58 -1.96 -20.37
CA ILE A 729 -0.57 -2.59 -21.03
C ILE A 729 -1.82 -2.10 -20.29
N CYS A 730 -2.74 -1.46 -21.00
CA CYS A 730 -4.03 -1.10 -20.42
C CYS A 730 -5.19 -1.56 -21.31
N VAL A 731 -6.20 -2.16 -20.67
CA VAL A 731 -7.47 -2.53 -21.27
C VAL A 731 -8.59 -1.83 -20.51
N PHE A 732 -9.42 -1.09 -21.24
CA PHE A 732 -10.71 -0.61 -20.80
C PHE A 732 -11.77 -1.39 -21.57
N HIS A 733 -12.69 -2.03 -20.86
CA HIS A 733 -13.74 -2.86 -21.43
C HIS A 733 -15.09 -2.48 -20.82
N GLU A 734 -15.90 -1.83 -21.63
CA GLU A 734 -17.33 -1.61 -21.41
C GLU A 734 -18.09 -2.71 -22.16
N SER A 735 -18.91 -3.48 -21.45
CA SER A 735 -19.46 -4.73 -21.99
C SER A 735 -20.90 -4.62 -22.50
N ALA A 736 -21.68 -3.67 -21.96
CA ALA A 736 -23.06 -3.49 -22.38
C ALA A 736 -23.60 -2.15 -21.85
N GLY A 737 -24.29 -1.38 -22.70
CA GLY A 737 -24.83 -0.12 -22.23
C GLY A 737 -25.14 0.88 -23.31
N ARG A 738 -25.71 2.01 -22.89
CA ARG A 738 -25.62 3.26 -23.66
C ARG A 738 -24.83 4.28 -22.87
N ASP A 739 -23.58 4.44 -23.25
CA ASP A 739 -22.59 5.09 -22.42
C ASP A 739 -22.26 6.50 -22.89
N THR A 740 -21.86 7.33 -21.94
CA THR A 740 -21.51 8.72 -22.17
C THR A 740 -20.08 9.02 -21.76
N TYR A 741 -19.20 9.17 -22.75
CA TYR A 741 -17.79 9.51 -22.61
C TYR A 741 -17.55 11.01 -22.79
N LEU A 742 -17.50 11.74 -21.68
CA LEU A 742 -17.55 13.21 -21.70
C LEU A 742 -16.24 13.90 -22.08
N ARG A 743 -15.08 13.24 -21.95
CA ARG A 743 -13.76 13.87 -22.07
C ARG A 743 -12.65 12.86 -22.38
N GLY A 744 -11.73 13.27 -23.27
CA GLY A 744 -10.53 12.50 -23.60
C GLY A 744 -10.70 11.69 -24.89
N ALA A 745 -9.59 11.39 -25.53
CA ALA A 745 -9.57 10.35 -26.57
C ALA A 745 -9.25 9.03 -25.90
N ALA A 746 -9.99 7.99 -26.25
CA ALA A 746 -9.80 6.66 -25.71
C ALA A 746 -8.57 5.94 -26.29
N ALA A 747 -8.12 4.90 -25.59
CA ALA A 747 -7.03 4.00 -26.00
C ALA A 747 -5.72 4.71 -26.35
N ARG A 748 -5.37 5.78 -25.63
CA ARG A 748 -4.12 6.50 -25.89
C ARG A 748 -2.90 5.70 -25.44
N ALA A 749 -2.10 5.25 -26.40
CA ALA A 749 -0.70 4.88 -26.16
C ALA A 749 0.17 6.15 -26.15
N GLY A 750 0.91 6.33 -25.05
CA GLY A 750 1.88 7.39 -24.86
C GLY A 750 3.30 6.94 -25.12
N GLY A 751 4.18 7.92 -25.31
CA GLY A 751 5.58 7.68 -25.65
C GLY A 751 6.31 6.78 -24.65
N ASN A 752 7.38 6.15 -25.13
CA ASN A 752 8.24 5.25 -24.36
C ASN A 752 9.64 5.85 -24.23
N ASP A 753 9.73 7.14 -23.92
CA ASP A 753 10.97 7.92 -24.03
C ASP A 753 12.07 7.48 -23.05
N TYR A 754 11.72 6.96 -21.87
CA TYR A 754 12.71 6.51 -20.89
C TYR A 754 13.11 5.03 -20.97
N HIS A 755 12.26 4.15 -21.52
CA HIS A 755 12.54 2.70 -21.69
C HIS A 755 12.85 2.28 -23.13
N GLY A 756 12.46 3.08 -24.11
CA GLY A 756 12.30 2.63 -25.49
C GLY A 756 11.15 1.61 -25.66
N GLY A 757 11.00 1.08 -26.88
CA GLY A 757 9.97 0.10 -27.23
C GLY A 757 8.56 0.68 -27.31
N THR A 758 7.57 -0.13 -26.93
CA THR A 758 6.14 0.08 -27.21
C THR A 758 5.27 -0.11 -25.96
N SER A 759 4.08 0.50 -25.95
CA SER A 759 3.01 0.22 -24.97
C SER A 759 1.84 -0.45 -25.70
N LEU A 760 0.78 -0.86 -24.99
CA LEU A 760 -0.45 -1.38 -25.58
C LEU A 760 -1.67 -0.79 -24.88
N SER A 761 -2.53 -0.14 -25.65
CA SER A 761 -3.79 0.42 -25.16
C SER A 761 -4.96 -0.17 -25.92
N LEU A 762 -5.96 -0.68 -25.21
CA LEU A 762 -7.24 -1.08 -25.77
C LEU A 762 -8.37 -0.36 -25.04
N PHE A 763 -9.26 0.22 -25.82
CA PHE A 763 -10.61 0.58 -25.42
C PHE A 763 -11.56 -0.30 -26.24
N LEU A 764 -12.41 -1.04 -25.55
CA LEU A 764 -13.48 -1.83 -26.14
C LEU A 764 -14.80 -1.44 -25.48
N ASP A 765 -15.74 -1.02 -26.31
CA ASP A 765 -17.15 -0.88 -25.99
C ASP A 765 -17.95 -1.92 -26.79
N GLU A 766 -18.84 -2.65 -26.13
CA GLU A 766 -19.75 -3.64 -26.73
C GLU A 766 -21.25 -3.32 -26.53
N GLY A 767 -21.57 -2.12 -26.01
CA GLY A 767 -22.92 -1.65 -25.69
C GLY A 767 -23.83 -1.38 -26.88
N GLY A 768 -23.26 -1.25 -28.09
CA GLY A 768 -23.99 -1.12 -29.34
C GLY A 768 -23.74 0.22 -30.03
N ALA A 769 -24.75 0.75 -30.71
CA ALA A 769 -24.57 1.83 -31.68
C ALA A 769 -25.05 3.23 -31.21
N ASP A 770 -25.33 3.41 -29.92
CA ASP A 770 -26.05 4.58 -29.39
C ASP A 770 -25.23 5.44 -28.39
N ASP A 771 -23.93 5.18 -28.25
CA ASP A 771 -23.08 5.88 -27.28
C ASP A 771 -22.82 7.35 -27.65
N ILE A 772 -22.40 8.11 -26.63
CA ILE A 772 -22.12 9.54 -26.75
C ILE A 772 -20.65 9.81 -26.45
N TYR A 773 -19.89 10.12 -27.50
CA TYR A 773 -18.50 10.54 -27.40
C TYR A 773 -18.34 12.06 -27.49
N ALA A 774 -17.54 12.64 -26.61
CA ALA A 774 -17.20 14.07 -26.66
C ALA A 774 -16.04 14.43 -27.60
N ALA A 775 -15.31 13.43 -28.11
CA ALA A 775 -14.13 13.58 -28.95
C ALA A 775 -14.43 13.17 -30.42
N GLU A 776 -13.41 12.73 -31.15
CA GLU A 776 -13.55 12.27 -32.55
C GLU A 776 -14.01 10.81 -32.67
N ASP A 777 -14.20 10.12 -31.54
CA ASP A 777 -14.66 8.74 -31.46
C ASP A 777 -16.15 8.63 -31.86
N LEU A 778 -16.53 7.51 -32.48
CA LEU A 778 -17.86 7.29 -33.06
C LEU A 778 -18.31 5.85 -32.85
N ASN A 779 -19.63 5.66 -32.79
CA ASN A 779 -20.26 4.34 -32.68
C ASN A 779 -19.97 3.47 -33.92
N ASP A 780 -19.99 2.15 -33.74
CA ASP A 780 -19.71 1.13 -34.76
C ASP A 780 -18.35 1.33 -35.46
N GLN A 781 -17.36 1.84 -34.72
CA GLN A 781 -16.04 2.18 -35.26
C GLN A 781 -14.93 1.32 -34.65
N GLU A 782 -14.07 0.79 -35.54
CA GLU A 782 -12.76 0.30 -35.16
C GLU A 782 -11.68 1.23 -35.70
N ARG A 783 -10.79 1.73 -34.83
CA ARG A 783 -9.69 2.62 -35.19
C ARG A 783 -8.40 2.23 -34.48
N GLN A 784 -7.34 2.05 -35.26
CA GLN A 784 -5.99 2.03 -34.73
C GLN A 784 -5.56 3.48 -34.44
N GLN A 785 -5.30 3.77 -33.17
CA GLN A 785 -4.73 5.04 -32.71
C GLN A 785 -3.22 5.06 -32.99
N PRO A 786 -2.56 6.24 -32.93
CA PRO A 786 -1.10 6.32 -33.03
C PRO A 786 -0.39 5.35 -32.08
N GLU A 787 0.80 4.90 -32.50
CA GLU A 787 1.59 3.88 -31.82
C GLU A 787 0.85 2.52 -31.81
N HIS A 788 0.33 2.09 -30.66
CA HIS A 788 -0.21 0.75 -30.41
C HIS A 788 -1.55 0.82 -29.65
N GLY A 789 -2.31 1.89 -29.88
CA GLY A 789 -3.66 2.06 -29.32
C GLY A 789 -4.75 1.50 -30.24
N PHE A 790 -5.79 0.92 -29.67
CA PHE A 790 -6.95 0.40 -30.39
C PHE A 790 -8.24 0.89 -29.74
N PHE A 791 -9.03 1.63 -30.51
CA PHE A 791 -10.41 1.97 -30.17
C PHE A 791 -11.34 1.03 -30.94
N ILE A 792 -12.27 0.38 -30.23
CA ILE A 792 -13.26 -0.54 -30.78
C ILE A 792 -14.60 -0.26 -30.10
N ASP A 793 -15.61 -0.01 -30.90
CA ASP A 793 -17.01 0.15 -30.51
C ASP A 793 -17.86 -0.71 -31.48
N ARG A 794 -18.80 -1.52 -30.96
CA ARG A 794 -19.54 -2.52 -31.75
C ARG A 794 -20.90 -2.96 -31.19
#